data_AF-A0A4Y7UD31-F1
#
_entry.id   AF-A0A4Y7UD31-F1
#
_cell.length_a   1.000
_cell.length_b   1.000
_cell.length_c   1.000
_cell.angle_alpha   90.00
_cell.angle_beta   90.00
_cell.angle_gamma   90.00
#
_symmetry.space_group_name_H-M   'P 1'
#
loop_
_entity.id
_entity.type
_entity.pdbx_description
1 polymer ?
#
loop_
_entity_poly.entity_id
_entity_poly.type
_entity_poly.pdbx_seq_one_letter_code
_entity_poly.pdbx_strand_id
1 'polypeptide(L)'
;MSTLRFQALKEASTRKPVHFEEIDRKSNIFGSNVFNEKAMKQYLTSDALKGVRDAIQHGTKIDRKLADYIAMGMKEWALAKGVTHYTHWFQPLTGTTAEKHDAFFETSYDGSDPVEKFGGAQLVQQEPDASSFPNGGIRNTFEARGYTAWDPTSPAFIYGTTLCIPTVFIAYTGEALDNKIPLLRALSAMDEAATEVCKYFDKNVKKVTATLGWEQEYFLIDKALANSRPDLMMTGRTLLGHTSAKGQQLDDHYFGSIPTRALTYMRDLEQECMLLGIPVKTRHNEVAPNQFELAPIFEETNLAVDHNSLLMDVMQRVAERHDFKVLFHEKPFKGVNGSGKHNNWSLATDTGVNLLSPSKTPMSNLQFLTFFINTIKAVNDYETLLRASIATASNDHRLGANEAPPAIISVFIGAQLTKVLSELESVTTGKLSPEEKTDLKLNVVGKIPDVLLDNTDRNRTSPFAFTGNKFEFRAVGSNANCSNAMTTLNAIVAKQLKDFKTEVDHLIDSKDMKKDDAIFNVLREYIKQSKKILFEGDGYSDAWEKEAAKRGLSNFKTTPEAIKAKVSKQALDLFEELGILNHIEAEARYEIELEEYTKKIQIEGRVLGDIARNHVIPTAIRYQNTLIENVKGLKEIFGKEFETIAKEQIVLIKEISGHIEGINSKVLAMTDERRTANQLTDAQKMAEAYCNKVKPYFEDIRNHCDKLELLVDDESWTLTKYRELLFTK
;
A
#
# COMPACT_ATOMS: atom_id res chain seq x y z
N MET A 1 6.91 34.68 23.27
CA MET A 1 7.43 33.80 22.19
C MET A 1 6.39 32.72 21.92
N SER A 2 6.28 32.20 20.69
CA SER A 2 5.44 31.02 20.43
C SER A 2 6.02 29.84 21.22
N THR A 3 5.33 29.40 22.26
CA THR A 3 5.78 28.36 23.20
C THR A 3 5.38 26.94 22.78
N LEU A 4 4.74 26.77 21.62
CA LEU A 4 4.08 25.50 21.25
C LEU A 4 5.07 24.32 21.19
N ARG A 5 6.23 24.48 20.56
CA ARG A 5 7.27 23.43 20.48
C ARG A 5 7.73 22.99 21.87
N PHE A 6 8.12 23.94 22.73
CA PHE A 6 8.62 23.61 24.07
C PHE A 6 7.53 23.08 25.00
N GLN A 7 6.28 23.53 24.83
CA GLN A 7 5.13 22.93 25.51
C GLN A 7 4.92 21.47 25.06
N ALA A 8 5.00 21.21 23.76
CA ALA A 8 4.89 19.86 23.21
C ALA A 8 6.02 18.95 23.71
N LEU A 9 7.27 19.45 23.78
CA LEU A 9 8.40 18.71 24.35
C LEU A 9 8.19 18.37 25.82
N LYS A 10 7.75 19.35 26.60
CA LYS A 10 7.44 19.15 28.02
C LYS A 10 6.33 18.10 28.18
N GLU A 11 5.26 18.22 27.40
CA GLU A 11 4.14 17.27 27.42
C GLU A 11 4.60 15.86 27.06
N ALA A 12 5.31 15.69 25.94
CA ALA A 12 5.86 14.42 25.48
C ALA A 12 6.76 13.76 26.55
N SER A 13 7.65 14.53 27.19
CA SER A 13 8.57 14.04 28.23
C SER A 13 7.87 13.53 29.50
N THR A 14 6.61 13.92 29.72
CA THR A 14 5.82 13.51 30.88
C THR A 14 4.86 12.36 30.59
N ARG A 15 4.81 11.88 29.34
CA ARG A 15 3.92 10.79 28.93
C ARG A 15 4.29 9.50 29.64
N LYS A 16 3.27 8.84 30.17
CA LYS A 16 3.38 7.48 30.73
C LYS A 16 2.74 6.50 29.76
N PRO A 17 3.19 5.24 29.71
CA PRO A 17 2.46 4.19 28.98
C PRO A 17 1.02 4.11 29.46
N VAL A 18 0.07 4.14 28.52
CA VAL A 18 -1.36 4.05 28.82
C VAL A 18 -1.68 2.62 29.23
N HIS A 19 -2.33 2.45 30.37
CA HIS A 19 -2.80 1.15 30.80
C HIS A 19 -4.04 0.74 30.00
N PHE A 20 -4.05 -0.48 29.49
CA PHE A 20 -5.23 -1.11 28.91
C PHE A 20 -5.39 -2.51 29.53
N GLU A 21 -6.63 -2.97 29.66
CA GLU A 21 -6.93 -4.27 30.22
C GLU A 21 -6.84 -5.36 29.15
N GLU A 22 -6.05 -6.40 29.42
CA GLU A 22 -6.02 -7.59 28.58
C GLU A 22 -7.24 -8.47 28.90
N ILE A 23 -8.07 -8.73 27.88
CA ILE A 23 -9.40 -9.33 28.07
C ILE A 23 -9.30 -10.82 28.42
N ASP A 24 -8.60 -11.60 27.59
CA ASP A 24 -8.38 -13.05 27.76
C ASP A 24 -7.25 -13.50 26.81
N ARG A 25 -6.94 -14.80 26.79
CA ARG A 25 -6.03 -15.42 25.83
C ARG A 25 -6.45 -15.08 24.39
N LYS A 26 -5.47 -14.72 23.56
CA LYS A 26 -5.66 -14.40 22.13
C LYS A 26 -6.51 -15.45 21.39
N SER A 27 -6.33 -16.74 21.67
CA SER A 27 -7.11 -17.83 21.08
C SER A 27 -8.61 -17.82 21.43
N ASN A 28 -8.97 -17.29 22.60
CA ASN A 28 -10.36 -17.23 23.07
C ASN A 28 -11.11 -16.03 22.47
N ILE A 29 -10.41 -14.91 22.30
CA ILE A 29 -10.98 -13.66 21.77
C ILE A 29 -10.90 -13.56 20.25
N PHE A 30 -10.14 -14.43 19.58
CA PHE A 30 -9.92 -14.35 18.14
C PHE A 30 -11.26 -14.39 17.37
N GLY A 31 -11.52 -13.34 16.59
CA GLY A 31 -12.74 -13.16 15.81
C GLY A 31 -14.01 -13.02 16.65
N SER A 32 -13.91 -12.66 17.94
CA SER A 32 -15.10 -12.55 18.79
C SER A 32 -16.04 -11.41 18.38
N ASN A 33 -15.54 -10.41 17.65
CA ASN A 33 -16.31 -9.31 17.06
C ASN A 33 -16.54 -9.51 15.55
N VAL A 34 -16.43 -10.75 15.06
CA VAL A 34 -16.70 -11.11 13.67
C VAL A 34 -17.91 -12.03 13.62
N PHE A 35 -18.83 -11.82 12.69
CA PHE A 35 -19.96 -12.70 12.40
C PHE A 35 -19.50 -13.95 11.65
N ASN A 36 -18.57 -14.66 12.26
CA ASN A 36 -17.90 -15.84 11.72
C ASN A 36 -18.81 -17.08 11.78
N GLU A 37 -18.29 -18.22 11.32
CA GLU A 37 -18.98 -19.51 11.31
C GLU A 37 -19.60 -19.92 12.67
N LYS A 38 -18.93 -19.59 13.79
CA LYS A 38 -19.44 -19.89 15.13
C LYS A 38 -20.64 -18.99 15.46
N ALA A 39 -20.54 -17.70 15.19
CA ALA A 39 -21.64 -16.76 15.37
C ALA A 39 -22.81 -17.11 14.44
N MET A 40 -22.55 -17.36 13.16
CA MET A 40 -23.57 -17.76 12.19
C MET A 40 -24.32 -19.02 12.64
N LYS A 41 -23.64 -20.06 13.14
CA LYS A 41 -24.31 -21.26 13.67
C LYS A 41 -25.21 -20.99 14.89
N GLN A 42 -24.90 -19.97 15.68
CA GLN A 42 -25.66 -19.64 16.88
C GLN A 42 -26.89 -18.77 16.56
N TYR A 43 -26.78 -17.87 15.58
CA TYR A 43 -27.79 -16.84 15.30
C TYR A 43 -28.56 -17.04 14.00
N LEU A 44 -28.09 -17.90 13.08
CA LEU A 44 -28.78 -18.21 11.82
C LEU A 44 -29.52 -19.54 11.88
N THR A 45 -30.59 -19.65 11.09
CA THR A 45 -31.23 -20.93 10.80
C THR A 45 -30.33 -21.79 9.92
N SER A 46 -30.54 -23.11 9.91
CA SER A 46 -29.77 -24.05 9.07
C SER A 46 -29.80 -23.68 7.58
N ASP A 47 -30.94 -23.22 7.08
CA ASP A 47 -31.11 -22.81 5.69
C ASP A 47 -30.37 -21.50 5.38
N ALA A 48 -30.45 -20.51 6.28
CA ALA A 48 -29.71 -19.25 6.14
C ALA A 48 -28.20 -19.47 6.18
N LEU A 49 -27.70 -20.28 7.11
CA LEU A 49 -26.28 -20.65 7.20
C LEU A 49 -25.81 -21.36 5.92
N LYS A 50 -26.61 -22.30 5.40
CA LYS A 50 -26.30 -22.97 4.13
C LYS A 50 -26.26 -21.96 2.99
N GLY A 51 -27.24 -21.05 2.91
CA GLY A 51 -27.28 -20.00 1.89
C GLY A 51 -26.02 -19.11 1.89
N VAL A 52 -25.54 -18.70 3.07
CA VAL A 52 -24.29 -17.93 3.19
C VAL A 52 -23.09 -18.76 2.74
N ARG A 53 -22.98 -20.03 3.16
CA ARG A 53 -21.87 -20.91 2.72
C ARG A 53 -21.86 -21.13 1.21
N ASP A 54 -23.02 -21.39 0.62
CA ASP A 54 -23.15 -21.59 -0.82
C ASP A 54 -22.80 -20.29 -1.58
N ALA A 55 -23.11 -19.12 -1.02
CA ALA A 55 -22.70 -17.84 -1.59
C ALA A 55 -21.18 -17.63 -1.54
N ILE A 56 -20.54 -17.95 -0.41
CA ILE A 56 -19.09 -17.84 -0.23
C ILE A 56 -18.33 -18.83 -1.11
N GLN A 57 -18.77 -20.08 -1.18
CA GLN A 57 -18.03 -21.16 -1.85
C GLN A 57 -18.29 -21.21 -3.35
N HIS A 58 -19.51 -20.90 -3.78
CA HIS A 58 -19.96 -21.10 -5.16
C HIS A 58 -20.41 -19.80 -5.85
N GLY A 59 -20.34 -18.65 -5.18
CA GLY A 59 -20.80 -17.37 -5.75
C GLY A 59 -22.31 -17.33 -6.01
N THR A 60 -23.09 -18.18 -5.33
CA THR A 60 -24.54 -18.24 -5.53
C THR A 60 -25.22 -16.99 -4.96
N LYS A 61 -26.27 -16.54 -5.63
CA LYS A 61 -27.05 -15.39 -5.19
C LYS A 61 -27.90 -15.76 -3.98
N ILE A 62 -27.78 -14.97 -2.90
CA ILE A 62 -28.64 -15.08 -1.73
C ILE A 62 -30.04 -14.56 -2.09
N ASP A 63 -31.05 -15.40 -1.92
CA ASP A 63 -32.44 -15.00 -2.18
C ASP A 63 -32.93 -13.99 -1.12
N ARG A 64 -33.95 -13.19 -1.48
CA ARG A 64 -34.45 -12.12 -0.61
C ARG A 64 -34.97 -12.62 0.73
N LYS A 65 -35.60 -13.79 0.78
CA LYS A 65 -36.15 -14.35 2.03
C LYS A 65 -35.04 -14.81 2.95
N LEU A 66 -34.01 -15.47 2.40
CA LEU A 66 -32.82 -15.84 3.15
C LEU A 66 -32.07 -14.60 3.65
N ALA A 67 -31.99 -13.53 2.84
CA ALA A 67 -31.39 -12.27 3.26
C ALA A 67 -32.10 -11.66 4.49
N ASP A 68 -33.43 -11.71 4.57
CA ASP A 68 -34.17 -11.24 5.75
C ASP A 68 -33.82 -12.05 7.01
N TYR A 69 -33.71 -13.38 6.90
CA TYR A 69 -33.29 -14.23 8.02
C TYR A 69 -31.83 -14.00 8.43
N ILE A 70 -30.94 -13.76 7.46
CA ILE A 70 -29.53 -13.44 7.72
C ILE A 70 -29.43 -12.09 8.43
N ALA A 71 -30.11 -11.06 7.92
CA ALA A 71 -30.13 -9.74 8.52
C ALA A 71 -30.65 -9.78 9.95
N MET A 72 -31.75 -10.49 10.20
CA MET A 72 -32.29 -10.65 11.55
C MET A 72 -31.29 -11.32 12.49
N GLY A 73 -30.67 -12.43 12.10
CA GLY A 73 -29.66 -13.10 12.93
C GLY A 73 -28.42 -12.25 13.18
N MET A 74 -27.97 -11.50 12.16
CA MET A 74 -26.83 -10.57 12.29
C MET A 74 -27.16 -9.40 13.22
N LYS A 75 -28.39 -8.86 13.16
CA LYS A 75 -28.88 -7.82 14.07
C LYS A 75 -28.93 -8.31 15.51
N GLU A 76 -29.53 -9.47 15.77
CA GLU A 76 -29.62 -10.03 17.13
C GLU A 76 -28.22 -10.30 17.72
N TRP A 77 -27.29 -10.80 16.91
CA TRP A 77 -25.89 -10.94 17.31
C TRP A 77 -25.23 -9.61 17.67
N ALA A 78 -25.48 -8.57 16.87
CA ALA A 78 -24.94 -7.24 17.10
C ALA A 78 -25.53 -6.57 18.34
N LEU A 79 -26.86 -6.62 18.51
CA LEU A 79 -27.57 -6.08 19.68
C LEU A 79 -27.12 -6.76 20.98
N ALA A 80 -26.89 -8.08 20.96
CA ALA A 80 -26.35 -8.82 22.10
C ALA A 80 -24.95 -8.34 22.55
N LYS A 81 -24.25 -7.58 21.70
CA LYS A 81 -22.95 -6.95 21.96
C LYS A 81 -23.04 -5.45 22.20
N GLY A 82 -24.24 -4.89 22.34
CA GLY A 82 -24.45 -3.45 22.58
C GLY A 82 -24.24 -2.56 21.36
N VAL A 83 -24.27 -3.13 20.15
CA VAL A 83 -24.22 -2.36 18.90
C VAL A 83 -25.52 -1.59 18.74
N THR A 84 -25.42 -0.35 18.27
CA THR A 84 -26.59 0.55 18.08
C THR A 84 -26.80 0.94 16.63
N HIS A 85 -25.75 0.86 15.80
CA HIS A 85 -25.76 1.26 14.41
C HIS A 85 -25.26 0.14 13.50
N TYR A 86 -25.57 0.24 12.21
CA TYR A 86 -24.94 -0.54 11.15
C TYR A 86 -24.38 0.39 10.07
N THR A 87 -23.43 -0.10 9.30
CA THR A 87 -22.87 0.60 8.13
C THR A 87 -22.52 -0.39 7.05
N HIS A 88 -22.71 0.02 5.80
CA HIS A 88 -22.02 -0.58 4.67
C HIS A 88 -20.59 -0.05 4.68
N TRP A 89 -19.63 -0.95 4.88
CA TRP A 89 -18.19 -0.64 4.91
C TRP A 89 -17.60 -0.98 3.55
N PHE A 90 -17.00 -0.01 2.87
CA PHE A 90 -16.46 -0.20 1.51
C PHE A 90 -15.21 0.64 1.27
N GLN A 91 -14.52 0.38 0.17
CA GLN A 91 -13.23 0.98 -0.17
C GLN A 91 -13.34 1.80 -1.48
N PRO A 92 -13.87 3.03 -1.44
CA PRO A 92 -13.99 3.86 -2.64
C PRO A 92 -12.63 4.24 -3.24
N LEU A 93 -12.66 4.90 -4.41
CA LEU A 93 -11.46 5.36 -5.13
C LEU A 93 -10.69 6.52 -4.45
N THR A 94 -10.89 6.73 -3.15
CA THR A 94 -10.09 7.67 -2.32
C THR A 94 -8.85 7.02 -1.71
N GLY A 95 -8.72 5.69 -1.81
CA GLY A 95 -7.63 4.92 -1.22
C GLY A 95 -7.79 4.60 0.28
N THR A 96 -8.94 4.93 0.87
CA THR A 96 -9.29 4.65 2.27
C THR A 96 -10.67 3.98 2.34
N THR A 97 -11.09 3.56 3.54
CA THR A 97 -12.41 2.99 3.81
C THR A 97 -13.46 4.11 3.97
N ALA A 98 -14.73 3.76 3.78
CA ALA A 98 -15.86 4.66 3.97
C ALA A 98 -16.99 3.97 4.73
N GLU A 99 -17.68 4.76 5.56
CA GLU A 99 -18.78 4.32 6.41
C GLU A 99 -19.88 5.40 6.46
N LYS A 100 -21.13 4.96 6.53
CA LYS A 100 -22.30 5.77 6.88
C LYS A 100 -23.07 5.01 7.94
N HIS A 101 -23.21 5.60 9.12
CA HIS A 101 -23.80 4.91 10.28
C HIS A 101 -25.30 5.19 10.33
N ASP A 102 -26.09 4.14 10.11
CA ASP A 102 -27.54 4.15 10.24
C ASP A 102 -27.92 3.44 11.55
N ALA A 103 -28.82 4.03 12.33
CA ALA A 103 -29.29 3.41 13.57
C ALA A 103 -30.21 2.22 13.26
N PHE A 104 -30.20 1.19 14.10
CA PHE A 104 -31.24 0.16 14.04
C PHE A 104 -32.63 0.68 14.43
N PHE A 105 -32.68 1.80 15.16
CA PHE A 105 -33.91 2.41 15.64
C PHE A 105 -34.81 2.88 14.50
N GLU A 106 -36.06 2.41 14.49
CA GLU A 106 -37.11 2.85 13.57
C GLU A 106 -38.40 3.16 14.34
N THR A 107 -39.08 4.24 13.98
CA THR A 107 -40.41 4.60 14.50
C THR A 107 -41.50 4.16 13.55
N SER A 108 -42.64 3.73 14.09
CA SER A 108 -43.80 3.35 13.29
C SER A 108 -44.73 4.54 13.03
N TYR A 109 -45.23 4.68 11.80
CA TYR A 109 -46.17 5.76 11.42
C TYR A 109 -47.51 5.70 12.16
N ASP A 110 -47.90 4.52 12.64
CA ASP A 110 -49.15 4.31 13.37
C ASP A 110 -49.06 4.70 14.85
N GLY A 111 -47.90 5.20 15.30
CA GLY A 111 -47.66 5.58 16.69
C GLY A 111 -47.38 4.40 17.62
N SER A 112 -47.15 3.19 17.08
CA SER A 112 -46.67 2.06 17.88
C SER A 112 -45.26 2.30 18.43
N ASP A 113 -44.91 1.56 19.49
CA ASP A 113 -43.63 1.70 20.17
C ASP A 113 -42.46 1.52 19.19
N PRO A 114 -41.41 2.37 19.28
CA PRO A 114 -40.23 2.22 18.43
C PRO A 114 -39.53 0.88 18.62
N VAL A 115 -38.87 0.40 17.56
CA VAL A 115 -38.19 -0.91 17.55
C VAL A 115 -36.85 -0.86 16.82
N GLU A 116 -35.95 -1.80 17.15
CA GLU A 116 -34.72 -2.05 16.41
C GLU A 116 -34.97 -3.00 15.23
N LYS A 117 -34.75 -2.48 14.02
CA LYS A 117 -35.00 -3.18 12.77
C LYS A 117 -33.77 -3.18 11.87
N PHE A 118 -33.54 -4.32 11.25
CA PHE A 118 -32.54 -4.51 10.20
C PHE A 118 -33.02 -5.65 9.31
N GLY A 119 -33.48 -5.31 8.11
CA GLY A 119 -34.05 -6.25 7.14
C GLY A 119 -33.06 -6.63 6.04
N GLY A 120 -33.40 -7.67 5.28
CA GLY A 120 -32.60 -8.17 4.17
C GLY A 120 -32.41 -7.14 3.07
N ALA A 121 -33.38 -6.23 2.88
CA ALA A 121 -33.23 -5.09 1.97
C ALA A 121 -32.05 -4.18 2.36
N GLN A 122 -31.90 -3.86 3.65
CA GLN A 122 -30.79 -3.04 4.16
C GLN A 122 -29.47 -3.79 4.18
N LEU A 123 -29.48 -5.12 4.32
CA LEU A 123 -28.27 -5.95 4.26
C LEU A 123 -27.74 -6.06 2.83
N VAL A 124 -28.59 -6.41 1.87
CA VAL A 124 -28.16 -6.77 0.52
C VAL A 124 -27.70 -5.55 -0.28
N GLN A 125 -28.40 -4.43 -0.15
CA GLN A 125 -28.12 -3.23 -0.95
C GLN A 125 -28.50 -1.94 -0.22
N GLN A 126 -27.65 -0.91 -0.30
CA GLN A 126 -27.95 0.41 0.23
C GLN A 126 -27.56 1.53 -0.76
N GLU A 127 -28.16 2.70 -0.64
CA GLU A 127 -27.71 3.93 -1.29
C GLU A 127 -26.98 4.81 -0.25
N PRO A 128 -25.64 4.85 -0.25
CA PRO A 128 -24.86 5.54 0.78
C PRO A 128 -24.86 7.08 0.69
N ASP A 129 -25.60 7.69 -0.24
CA ASP A 129 -25.49 9.14 -0.58
C ASP A 129 -24.03 9.56 -0.86
N ALA A 130 -23.44 8.87 -1.82
CA ALA A 130 -22.00 8.88 -2.13
C ALA A 130 -21.59 9.88 -3.22
N SER A 131 -22.33 10.97 -3.38
CA SER A 131 -22.15 11.93 -4.49
C SER A 131 -20.77 12.61 -4.52
N SER A 132 -20.12 12.74 -3.36
CA SER A 132 -18.81 13.42 -3.24
C SER A 132 -17.59 12.53 -3.50
N PHE A 133 -17.76 11.22 -3.66
CA PHE A 133 -16.61 10.35 -3.96
C PHE A 133 -16.08 10.56 -5.39
N PRO A 134 -14.75 10.52 -5.58
CA PRO A 134 -14.13 10.57 -6.91
C PRO A 134 -14.73 9.49 -7.82
N ASN A 135 -15.02 9.86 -9.05
CA ASN A 135 -15.64 8.97 -10.03
C ASN A 135 -15.12 9.14 -11.46
N GLY A 136 -14.15 10.03 -11.71
CA GLY A 136 -13.49 10.18 -13.01
C GLY A 136 -14.46 10.42 -14.16
N GLY A 137 -15.52 11.20 -13.92
CA GLY A 137 -16.53 11.51 -14.94
C GLY A 137 -17.58 10.43 -15.20
N ILE A 138 -17.50 9.26 -14.54
CA ILE A 138 -18.52 8.18 -14.65
C ILE A 138 -19.90 8.69 -14.22
N ARG A 139 -19.95 9.59 -13.23
CA ARG A 139 -21.21 10.14 -12.70
C ARG A 139 -21.34 11.61 -13.06
N ASN A 140 -22.49 11.98 -13.61
CA ASN A 140 -22.90 13.38 -13.69
C ASN A 140 -23.17 13.93 -12.28
N THR A 141 -22.79 15.19 -12.04
CA THR A 141 -22.93 15.85 -10.74
C THR A 141 -24.38 15.95 -10.24
N PHE A 142 -25.36 15.91 -11.15
CA PHE A 142 -26.79 15.96 -10.82
C PHE A 142 -27.47 14.57 -10.73
N GLU A 143 -26.78 13.49 -11.14
CA GLU A 143 -27.28 12.10 -11.18
C GLU A 143 -26.30 11.14 -10.49
N ALA A 144 -25.63 11.59 -9.42
CA ALA A 144 -24.52 10.88 -8.78
C ALA A 144 -24.92 9.68 -7.89
N ARG A 145 -26.00 8.96 -8.23
CA ARG A 145 -26.45 7.78 -7.49
C ARG A 145 -25.42 6.65 -7.59
N GLY A 146 -25.21 5.97 -6.48
CA GLY A 146 -24.41 4.75 -6.41
C GLY A 146 -25.00 3.83 -5.35
N TYR A 147 -24.73 2.54 -5.49
CA TYR A 147 -25.27 1.51 -4.61
C TYR A 147 -24.15 0.69 -4.01
N THR A 148 -24.29 0.37 -2.73
CA THR A 148 -23.46 -0.64 -2.08
C THR A 148 -24.16 -1.99 -2.14
N ALA A 149 -23.40 -3.08 -2.26
CA ALA A 149 -23.91 -4.43 -2.18
C ALA A 149 -23.02 -5.30 -1.28
N TRP A 150 -23.62 -6.12 -0.44
CA TRP A 150 -22.88 -6.96 0.51
C TRP A 150 -21.98 -7.98 -0.20
N ASP A 151 -20.71 -8.04 0.19
CA ASP A 151 -19.78 -9.12 -0.15
C ASP A 151 -19.80 -10.19 0.96
N PRO A 152 -20.43 -11.36 0.75
CA PRO A 152 -20.47 -12.41 1.76
C PRO A 152 -19.12 -13.11 1.97
N THR A 153 -18.15 -12.95 1.04
CA THR A 153 -16.83 -13.58 1.15
C THR A 153 -15.94 -12.91 2.20
N SER A 154 -16.30 -11.70 2.62
CA SER A 154 -15.72 -10.99 3.75
C SER A 154 -16.74 -10.90 4.90
N PRO A 155 -16.45 -11.44 6.09
CA PRO A 155 -17.43 -11.53 7.15
C PRO A 155 -17.75 -10.16 7.75
N ALA A 156 -19.02 -9.92 8.07
CA ALA A 156 -19.43 -8.74 8.84
C ALA A 156 -18.75 -8.72 10.21
N PHE A 157 -18.43 -7.53 10.71
CA PHE A 157 -17.70 -7.35 11.97
C PHE A 157 -18.29 -6.21 12.79
N ILE A 158 -17.95 -6.15 14.07
CA ILE A 158 -18.34 -5.08 14.97
C ILE A 158 -17.11 -4.24 15.27
N TYR A 159 -17.20 -2.95 14.98
CA TYR A 159 -16.15 -1.99 15.26
C TYR A 159 -16.69 -0.83 16.09
N GLY A 160 -16.22 -0.72 17.34
CA GLY A 160 -16.84 0.18 18.32
C GLY A 160 -18.27 -0.26 18.64
N THR A 161 -19.25 0.59 18.31
CA THR A 161 -20.68 0.34 18.56
C THR A 161 -21.48 0.16 17.27
N THR A 162 -20.78 -0.16 16.17
CA THR A 162 -21.35 -0.26 14.82
C THR A 162 -21.10 -1.64 14.21
N LEU A 163 -22.14 -2.22 13.61
CA LEU A 163 -22.06 -3.41 12.74
C LEU A 163 -21.58 -2.97 11.35
N CYS A 164 -20.38 -3.37 10.97
CA CYS A 164 -19.79 -3.09 9.67
C CYS A 164 -20.02 -4.27 8.71
N ILE A 165 -20.62 -3.98 7.57
CA ILE A 165 -20.96 -4.97 6.53
C ILE A 165 -20.04 -4.71 5.33
N PRO A 166 -19.05 -5.57 5.07
CA PRO A 166 -18.17 -5.42 3.91
C PRO A 166 -18.95 -5.41 2.61
N THR A 167 -18.80 -4.36 1.82
CA THR A 167 -19.62 -4.14 0.62
C THR A 167 -18.78 -3.67 -0.55
N VAL A 168 -19.30 -3.93 -1.74
CA VAL A 168 -18.82 -3.33 -2.98
C VAL A 168 -19.62 -2.07 -3.31
N PHE A 169 -19.05 -1.13 -4.05
CA PHE A 169 -19.71 0.13 -4.44
C PHE A 169 -19.74 0.31 -5.98
N ILE A 170 -20.95 0.43 -6.52
CA ILE A 170 -21.24 0.53 -7.96
C ILE A 170 -21.98 1.82 -8.31
N ALA A 171 -21.76 2.32 -9.52
CA ALA A 171 -22.60 3.33 -10.14
C ALA A 171 -23.99 2.77 -10.46
N TYR A 172 -24.99 3.64 -10.61
CA TYR A 172 -26.33 3.21 -11.04
C TYR A 172 -26.35 2.59 -12.45
N THR A 173 -25.36 2.91 -13.27
CA THR A 173 -25.10 2.39 -14.61
C THR A 173 -24.31 1.07 -14.62
N GLY A 174 -23.78 0.64 -13.46
CA GLY A 174 -23.14 -0.67 -13.27
C GLY A 174 -21.61 -0.66 -13.19
N GLU A 175 -20.96 0.47 -13.41
CA GLU A 175 -19.50 0.62 -13.30
C GLU A 175 -19.02 0.54 -11.85
N ALA A 176 -17.84 -0.03 -11.64
CA ALA A 176 -17.19 -0.17 -10.35
C ALA A 176 -16.59 1.15 -9.86
N LEU A 177 -17.10 1.65 -8.73
CA LEU A 177 -16.65 2.89 -8.06
C LEU A 177 -15.80 2.60 -6.81
N ASP A 178 -15.29 1.39 -6.66
CA ASP A 178 -14.46 0.94 -5.54
C ASP A 178 -13.18 0.22 -5.98
N ASN A 179 -12.37 -0.17 -5.01
CA ASN A 179 -11.21 -1.01 -5.25
C ASN A 179 -11.52 -2.52 -5.18
N LYS A 180 -12.67 -2.89 -4.63
CA LYS A 180 -13.01 -4.28 -4.30
C LYS A 180 -13.58 -5.06 -5.48
N ILE A 181 -14.44 -4.48 -6.31
CA ILE A 181 -15.00 -5.16 -7.49
C ILE A 181 -13.89 -5.58 -8.48
N PRO A 182 -12.96 -4.69 -8.88
CA PRO A 182 -11.89 -5.09 -9.79
C PRO A 182 -11.03 -6.21 -9.20
N LEU A 183 -10.77 -6.16 -7.89
CA LEU A 183 -10.03 -7.22 -7.20
C LEU A 183 -10.78 -8.56 -7.27
N LEU A 184 -12.06 -8.59 -6.90
CA LEU A 184 -12.89 -9.80 -6.94
C LEU A 184 -12.95 -10.41 -8.35
N ARG A 185 -13.11 -9.56 -9.39
CA ARG A 185 -13.08 -10.00 -10.80
C ARG A 185 -11.71 -10.57 -11.18
N ALA A 186 -10.62 -9.93 -10.77
CA ALA A 186 -9.26 -10.41 -11.03
C ALA A 186 -8.96 -11.75 -10.33
N LEU A 187 -9.43 -11.91 -9.09
CA LEU A 187 -9.30 -13.16 -8.33
C LEU A 187 -10.10 -14.30 -8.96
N SER A 188 -11.31 -14.02 -9.46
CA SER A 188 -12.11 -14.99 -10.22
C SER A 188 -11.42 -15.41 -11.51
N ALA A 189 -10.89 -14.45 -12.28
CA ALA A 189 -10.16 -14.74 -13.50
C ALA A 189 -8.89 -15.56 -13.25
N MET A 190 -8.19 -15.28 -12.13
CA MET A 190 -7.04 -16.05 -11.68
C MET A 190 -7.42 -17.48 -11.30
N ASP A 191 -8.47 -17.67 -10.51
CA ASP A 191 -8.96 -18.99 -10.10
C ASP A 191 -9.27 -19.86 -11.33
N GLU A 192 -10.07 -19.35 -12.26
CA GLU A 192 -10.42 -20.05 -13.49
C GLU A 192 -9.18 -20.45 -14.31
N ALA A 193 -8.28 -19.50 -14.57
CA ALA A 193 -7.07 -19.74 -15.37
C ALA A 193 -6.11 -20.73 -14.69
N ALA A 194 -5.86 -20.54 -13.40
CA ALA A 194 -4.95 -21.39 -12.63
C ALA A 194 -5.52 -22.80 -12.41
N THR A 195 -6.83 -22.93 -12.20
CA THR A 195 -7.50 -24.24 -12.08
C THR A 195 -7.39 -25.03 -13.37
N GLU A 196 -7.63 -24.42 -14.53
CA GLU A 196 -7.49 -25.09 -15.82
C GLU A 196 -6.05 -25.56 -16.11
N VAL A 197 -5.05 -24.76 -15.72
CA VAL A 197 -3.63 -25.17 -15.83
C VAL A 197 -3.30 -26.25 -14.80
N CYS A 198 -3.83 -26.20 -13.58
CA CYS A 198 -3.64 -27.23 -12.56
C CYS A 198 -4.13 -28.61 -13.00
N LYS A 199 -5.19 -28.67 -13.82
CA LYS A 199 -5.74 -29.93 -14.36
C LYS A 199 -4.76 -30.70 -15.24
N TYR A 200 -3.68 -30.08 -15.73
CA TYR A 200 -2.59 -30.81 -16.35
C TYR A 200 -1.87 -31.75 -15.37
N PHE A 201 -1.80 -31.38 -14.08
CA PHE A 201 -1.02 -32.07 -13.06
C PHE A 201 -1.89 -32.89 -12.12
N ASP A 202 -3.02 -32.34 -11.67
CA ASP A 202 -3.97 -33.01 -10.79
C ASP A 202 -5.41 -32.67 -11.23
N LYS A 203 -6.17 -33.69 -11.63
CA LYS A 203 -7.56 -33.55 -12.08
C LYS A 203 -8.54 -33.30 -10.94
N ASN A 204 -8.12 -33.47 -9.68
CA ASN A 204 -8.98 -33.29 -8.51
C ASN A 204 -9.08 -31.83 -8.06
N VAL A 205 -8.17 -30.96 -8.52
CA VAL A 205 -8.20 -29.53 -8.20
C VAL A 205 -9.43 -28.90 -8.82
N LYS A 206 -10.25 -28.25 -7.98
CA LYS A 206 -11.48 -27.57 -8.41
C LYS A 206 -11.39 -26.06 -8.30
N LYS A 207 -10.47 -25.56 -7.47
CA LYS A 207 -10.32 -24.14 -7.19
C LYS A 207 -8.87 -23.83 -6.83
N VAL A 208 -8.40 -22.68 -7.29
CA VAL A 208 -7.13 -22.08 -6.88
C VAL A 208 -7.41 -20.72 -6.26
N THR A 209 -6.85 -20.51 -5.09
CA THR A 209 -7.04 -19.31 -4.28
C THR A 209 -5.73 -18.53 -4.22
N ALA A 210 -5.77 -17.25 -4.61
CA ALA A 210 -4.64 -16.35 -4.39
C ALA A 210 -4.57 -15.95 -2.91
N THR A 211 -3.37 -15.94 -2.37
CA THR A 211 -3.09 -15.61 -0.97
C THR A 211 -2.22 -14.37 -0.88
N LEU A 212 -2.44 -13.58 0.17
CA LEU A 212 -1.69 -12.36 0.45
C LEU A 212 -1.29 -12.31 1.92
N GLY A 213 0.00 -12.14 2.17
CA GLY A 213 0.54 -11.67 3.45
C GLY A 213 1.13 -10.27 3.28
N TRP A 214 0.51 -9.25 3.88
CA TRP A 214 1.03 -7.89 3.82
C TRP A 214 1.94 -7.59 5.02
N GLU A 215 2.97 -6.78 4.82
CA GLU A 215 3.85 -6.29 5.88
C GLU A 215 3.65 -4.77 6.01
N GLN A 216 3.02 -4.30 7.08
CA GLN A 216 2.66 -2.89 7.25
C GLN A 216 3.75 -2.14 8.03
N GLU A 217 4.52 -1.31 7.34
CA GLU A 217 5.41 -0.36 7.99
C GLU A 217 4.73 0.98 8.29
N TYR A 218 5.17 1.65 9.35
CA TYR A 218 4.62 2.93 9.81
C TYR A 218 5.58 3.63 10.79
N PHE A 219 5.37 4.94 11.01
CA PHE A 219 6.00 5.67 12.12
C PHE A 219 5.00 5.96 13.24
N LEU A 220 5.47 5.96 14.49
CA LEU A 220 4.72 6.49 15.64
C LEU A 220 5.42 7.73 16.20
N ILE A 221 4.72 8.85 16.18
CA ILE A 221 5.22 10.12 16.73
C ILE A 221 4.33 10.54 17.87
N ASP A 222 4.91 11.08 18.94
CA ASP A 222 4.11 11.64 20.03
C ASP A 222 3.13 12.70 19.49
N LYS A 223 1.87 12.62 19.91
CA LYS A 223 0.79 13.45 19.39
C LYS A 223 1.06 14.95 19.59
N ALA A 224 1.64 15.36 20.71
CA ALA A 224 1.95 16.76 20.97
C ALA A 224 3.04 17.27 20.01
N LEU A 225 4.08 16.45 19.80
CA LEU A 225 5.15 16.78 18.84
C LEU A 225 4.62 16.82 17.41
N ALA A 226 3.76 15.89 17.01
CA ALA A 226 3.12 15.92 15.70
C ALA A 226 2.26 17.18 15.49
N ASN A 227 1.46 17.58 16.49
CA ASN A 227 0.61 18.77 16.43
C ASN A 227 1.41 20.08 16.32
N SER A 228 2.65 20.11 16.81
CA SER A 228 3.55 21.25 16.64
C SER A 228 4.13 21.40 15.23
N ARG A 229 3.78 20.47 14.32
CA ARG A 229 4.23 20.41 12.92
C ARG A 229 3.04 20.48 11.97
N PRO A 230 2.61 21.70 11.55
CA PRO A 230 1.48 21.86 10.64
C PRO A 230 1.66 21.12 9.31
N ASP A 231 2.89 21.03 8.81
CA ASP A 231 3.23 20.26 7.61
C ASP A 231 2.96 18.77 7.80
N LEU A 232 3.40 18.20 8.92
CA LEU A 232 3.19 16.80 9.24
C LEU A 232 1.69 16.46 9.37
N MET A 233 0.93 17.35 10.02
CA MET A 233 -0.52 17.15 10.22
C MET A 233 -1.32 17.25 8.93
N MET A 234 -0.97 18.17 8.03
CA MET A 234 -1.73 18.42 6.80
C MET A 234 -1.28 17.54 5.63
N THR A 235 -0.03 17.08 5.61
CA THR A 235 0.55 16.37 4.46
C THR A 235 1.00 14.94 4.79
N GLY A 236 0.96 14.54 6.06
CA GLY A 236 1.46 13.24 6.51
C GLY A 236 2.99 13.12 6.50
N ARG A 237 3.70 14.17 6.08
CA ARG A 237 5.16 14.24 6.03
C ARG A 237 5.68 15.61 6.45
N THR A 238 6.96 15.68 6.71
CA THR A 238 7.66 16.95 6.93
C THR A 238 8.13 17.55 5.61
N LEU A 239 7.72 18.78 5.34
CA LEU A 239 8.14 19.54 4.15
C LEU A 239 9.45 20.29 4.41
N LEU A 240 9.71 20.62 5.67
CA LEU A 240 10.90 21.31 6.17
C LEU A 240 11.55 20.50 7.30
N GLY A 241 12.83 20.74 7.55
CA GLY A 241 13.54 20.22 8.71
C GLY A 241 14.91 19.70 8.35
N HIS A 242 15.92 20.23 9.03
CA HIS A 242 17.29 19.72 8.96
C HIS A 242 17.38 18.31 9.56
N THR A 243 18.14 17.44 8.91
CA THR A 243 18.39 16.07 9.38
C THR A 243 19.10 16.07 10.73
N SER A 244 18.70 15.16 11.63
CA SER A 244 19.35 15.02 12.93
C SER A 244 20.79 14.51 12.79
N ALA A 245 21.69 14.96 13.68
CA ALA A 245 23.09 14.51 13.69
C ALA A 245 23.20 13.00 13.94
N LYS A 246 22.42 12.47 14.89
CA LYS A 246 22.12 11.05 15.00
C LYS A 246 20.84 10.77 14.21
N GLY A 247 20.92 9.91 13.20
CA GLY A 247 19.81 9.36 12.44
C GLY A 247 19.79 7.84 12.62
N GLN A 248 19.90 7.11 11.52
CA GLN A 248 19.93 5.64 11.50
C GLN A 248 21.33 5.05 11.28
N GLN A 249 22.40 5.86 11.26
CA GLN A 249 23.73 5.45 10.78
C GLN A 249 24.41 4.36 11.62
N LEU A 250 23.88 4.04 12.80
CA LEU A 250 24.43 3.01 13.69
C LEU A 250 23.74 1.65 13.53
N ASP A 251 22.68 1.56 12.71
CA ASP A 251 21.81 0.38 12.56
C ASP A 251 21.33 -0.21 13.91
N ASP A 252 21.32 0.61 14.97
CA ASP A 252 21.04 0.20 16.36
C ASP A 252 19.54 0.05 16.66
N HIS A 253 18.70 0.37 15.68
CA HIS A 253 17.24 0.39 15.79
C HIS A 253 16.60 -0.90 15.27
N TYR A 254 17.12 -1.49 14.19
CA TYR A 254 16.53 -2.68 13.60
C TYR A 254 16.61 -3.87 14.56
N PHE A 255 15.45 -4.45 14.90
CA PHE A 255 15.31 -5.46 15.97
C PHE A 255 15.88 -5.04 17.34
N GLY A 256 16.08 -3.74 17.57
CA GLY A 256 16.42 -3.19 18.87
C GLY A 256 15.28 -3.32 19.88
N SER A 257 15.51 -2.87 21.12
CA SER A 257 14.45 -2.86 22.15
C SER A 257 13.35 -1.84 21.81
N ILE A 258 12.10 -2.30 21.73
CA ILE A 258 10.93 -1.43 21.48
C ILE A 258 10.68 -0.54 22.72
N PRO A 259 10.55 0.80 22.58
CA PRO A 259 10.21 1.68 23.69
C PRO A 259 8.91 1.26 24.39
N THR A 260 8.86 1.34 25.72
CA THR A 260 7.72 0.82 26.52
C THR A 260 6.37 1.41 26.12
N ARG A 261 6.30 2.71 25.79
CA ARG A 261 5.06 3.34 25.29
C ARG A 261 4.61 2.71 23.97
N ALA A 262 5.51 2.58 23.00
CA ALA A 262 5.22 1.99 21.70
C ALA A 262 4.83 0.51 21.84
N LEU A 263 5.52 -0.26 22.69
CA LEU A 263 5.16 -1.65 22.97
C LEU A 263 3.76 -1.77 23.58
N THR A 264 3.37 -0.84 24.44
CA THR A 264 2.04 -0.84 25.07
C THR A 264 0.95 -0.53 24.04
N TYR A 265 1.18 0.44 23.16
CA TYR A 265 0.33 0.69 21.98
C TYR A 265 0.19 -0.57 21.11
N MET A 266 1.31 -1.24 20.80
CA MET A 266 1.29 -2.45 19.96
C MET A 266 0.55 -3.61 20.61
N ARG A 267 0.58 -3.75 21.94
CA ARG A 267 -0.18 -4.80 22.65
C ARG A 267 -1.68 -4.53 22.62
N ASP A 268 -2.10 -3.28 22.79
CA ASP A 268 -3.50 -2.88 22.64
C ASP A 268 -3.98 -3.10 21.19
N LEU A 269 -3.18 -2.66 20.21
CA LEU A 269 -3.44 -2.88 18.79
C LEU A 269 -3.60 -4.38 18.46
N GLU A 270 -2.71 -5.23 18.97
CA GLU A 270 -2.82 -6.68 18.77
C GLU A 270 -4.10 -7.26 19.36
N GLN A 271 -4.55 -6.78 20.53
CA GLN A 271 -5.80 -7.23 21.12
C GLN A 271 -7.00 -6.86 20.24
N GLU A 272 -7.06 -5.62 19.75
CA GLU A 272 -8.12 -5.16 18.84
C GLU A 272 -8.11 -5.97 17.53
N CYS A 273 -6.94 -6.23 16.97
CA CYS A 273 -6.79 -7.08 15.79
C CYS A 273 -7.33 -8.49 16.04
N MET A 274 -7.03 -9.09 17.19
CA MET A 274 -7.54 -10.42 17.54
C MET A 274 -9.06 -10.41 17.64
N LEU A 275 -9.68 -9.41 18.28
CA LEU A 275 -11.14 -9.28 18.36
C LEU A 275 -11.79 -9.21 16.97
N LEU A 276 -11.16 -8.48 16.04
CA LEU A 276 -11.60 -8.27 14.67
C LEU A 276 -11.21 -9.40 13.70
N GLY A 277 -10.55 -10.45 14.19
CA GLY A 277 -10.16 -11.61 13.37
C GLY A 277 -8.92 -11.40 12.50
N ILE A 278 -8.20 -10.29 12.65
CA ILE A 278 -6.94 -10.02 11.93
C ILE A 278 -5.82 -10.84 12.60
N PRO A 279 -5.20 -11.81 11.91
CA PRO A 279 -4.28 -12.77 12.52
C PRO A 279 -2.85 -12.21 12.64
N VAL A 280 -2.70 -11.08 13.33
CA VAL A 280 -1.40 -10.43 13.55
C VAL A 280 -0.40 -11.37 14.23
N LYS A 281 0.80 -11.48 13.65
CA LYS A 281 1.79 -12.49 14.04
C LYS A 281 3.09 -11.89 14.53
N THR A 282 3.58 -10.89 13.81
CA THR A 282 4.92 -10.32 14.01
C THR A 282 4.81 -8.81 14.21
N ARG A 283 5.64 -8.28 15.10
CA ARG A 283 5.90 -6.85 15.29
C ARG A 283 7.36 -6.62 15.62
N HIS A 284 7.95 -5.54 15.12
CA HIS A 284 9.31 -5.13 15.50
C HIS A 284 9.59 -3.66 15.19
N ASN A 285 10.72 -3.17 15.69
CA ASN A 285 11.33 -1.92 15.20
C ASN A 285 11.85 -2.13 13.79
N GLU A 286 11.67 -1.10 12.96
CA GLU A 286 12.33 -0.97 11.67
C GLU A 286 13.67 -0.24 11.79
N VAL A 287 14.35 -0.02 10.66
CA VAL A 287 15.67 0.61 10.59
C VAL A 287 15.66 2.07 11.06
N ALA A 288 14.62 2.86 10.71
CA ALA A 288 14.56 4.25 11.14
C ALA A 288 14.05 4.40 12.59
N PRO A 289 14.49 5.45 13.31
CA PRO A 289 13.94 5.76 14.63
C PRO A 289 12.43 5.99 14.57
N ASN A 290 11.69 5.43 15.53
CA ASN A 290 10.23 5.47 15.60
C ASN A 290 9.51 4.84 14.41
N GLN A 291 10.20 4.07 13.57
CA GLN A 291 9.61 3.22 12.54
C GLN A 291 9.38 1.81 13.07
N PHE A 292 8.26 1.21 12.71
CA PHE A 292 7.87 -0.12 13.13
C PHE A 292 7.22 -0.88 11.98
N GLU A 293 7.20 -2.20 12.09
CA GLU A 293 6.49 -3.11 11.20
C GLU A 293 5.50 -3.97 11.99
N LEU A 294 4.36 -4.28 11.36
CA LEU A 294 3.43 -5.31 11.80
C LEU A 294 2.98 -6.17 10.61
N ALA A 295 3.04 -7.49 10.76
CA ALA A 295 2.65 -8.45 9.73
C ALA A 295 1.74 -9.56 10.31
N PRO A 296 0.65 -9.93 9.62
CA PRO A 296 -0.22 -11.04 9.99
C PRO A 296 0.25 -12.35 9.33
N ILE A 297 -0.44 -13.43 9.68
CA ILE A 297 -0.44 -14.63 8.85
C ILE A 297 -1.13 -14.29 7.52
N PHE A 298 -0.65 -14.82 6.41
CA PHE A 298 -1.29 -14.64 5.10
C PHE A 298 -2.73 -15.20 5.11
N GLU A 299 -3.59 -14.60 4.31
CA GLU A 299 -4.99 -14.99 4.15
C GLU A 299 -5.35 -15.06 2.66
N GLU A 300 -6.58 -15.45 2.35
CA GLU A 300 -7.11 -15.25 1.00
C GLU A 300 -7.06 -13.75 0.65
N THR A 301 -6.71 -13.42 -0.59
CA THR A 301 -6.34 -12.06 -0.99
C THR A 301 -7.44 -11.03 -0.73
N ASN A 302 -8.72 -11.31 -1.01
CA ASN A 302 -9.82 -10.38 -0.73
C ASN A 302 -9.91 -10.08 0.77
N LEU A 303 -9.91 -11.12 1.61
CA LEU A 303 -9.95 -10.95 3.07
C LEU A 303 -8.71 -10.22 3.60
N ALA A 304 -7.51 -10.57 3.11
CA ALA A 304 -6.26 -9.94 3.51
C ALA A 304 -6.25 -8.44 3.22
N VAL A 305 -6.78 -8.03 2.06
CA VAL A 305 -6.94 -6.62 1.67
C VAL A 305 -7.92 -5.88 2.59
N ASP A 306 -9.06 -6.50 2.90
CA ASP A 306 -10.04 -5.94 3.84
C ASP A 306 -9.43 -5.79 5.24
N HIS A 307 -8.72 -6.81 5.73
CA HIS A 307 -8.02 -6.77 7.01
C HIS A 307 -6.90 -5.73 7.07
N ASN A 308 -6.13 -5.51 5.98
CA ASN A 308 -5.14 -4.42 5.95
C ASN A 308 -5.82 -3.05 6.04
N SER A 309 -6.90 -2.86 5.28
CA SER A 309 -7.65 -1.59 5.28
C SER A 309 -8.24 -1.31 6.66
N LEU A 310 -8.85 -2.32 7.29
CA LEU A 310 -9.36 -2.22 8.66
C LEU A 310 -8.24 -2.00 9.69
N LEU A 311 -7.09 -2.67 9.54
CA LEU A 311 -5.94 -2.46 10.42
C LEU A 311 -5.54 -0.99 10.45
N MET A 312 -5.44 -0.31 9.30
CA MET A 312 -5.02 1.09 9.24
C MET A 312 -5.94 2.01 10.03
N ASP A 313 -7.24 1.72 10.07
CA ASP A 313 -8.22 2.45 10.89
C ASP A 313 -8.06 2.14 12.38
N VAL A 314 -7.85 0.86 12.72
CA VAL A 314 -7.61 0.42 14.11
C VAL A 314 -6.34 1.06 14.66
N MET A 315 -5.26 1.08 13.88
CA MET A 315 -3.99 1.71 14.24
C MET A 315 -4.17 3.19 14.59
N GLN A 316 -4.97 3.92 13.80
CA GLN A 316 -5.25 5.33 14.10
C GLN A 316 -6.01 5.50 15.41
N ARG A 317 -7.09 4.75 15.62
CA ARG A 317 -7.90 4.85 16.85
C ARG A 317 -7.10 4.43 18.09
N VAL A 318 -6.32 3.35 18.00
CA VAL A 318 -5.44 2.92 19.10
C VAL A 318 -4.35 3.97 19.33
N ALA A 319 -3.75 4.55 18.28
CA ALA A 319 -2.71 5.56 18.44
C ALA A 319 -3.24 6.79 19.19
N GLU A 320 -4.46 7.22 18.89
CA GLU A 320 -5.12 8.32 19.61
C GLU A 320 -5.31 8.04 21.10
N ARG A 321 -5.67 6.81 21.48
CA ARG A 321 -5.78 6.39 22.89
C ARG A 321 -4.43 6.40 23.62
N HIS A 322 -3.33 6.19 22.90
CA HIS A 322 -1.97 6.10 23.46
C HIS A 322 -1.15 7.40 23.27
N ASP A 323 -1.81 8.49 22.89
CA ASP A 323 -1.19 9.80 22.62
C ASP A 323 -0.09 9.73 21.55
N PHE A 324 -0.30 8.90 20.55
CA PHE A 324 0.51 8.81 19.34
C PHE A 324 -0.25 9.34 18.13
N LYS A 325 0.51 9.79 17.15
CA LYS A 325 0.10 9.95 15.76
C LYS A 325 0.82 8.88 14.95
N VAL A 326 0.04 7.97 14.37
CA VAL A 326 0.55 7.04 13.35
C VAL A 326 0.71 7.76 12.02
N LEU A 327 1.81 7.50 11.32
CA LEU A 327 2.11 8.04 10.00
C LEU A 327 2.31 6.90 9.02
N PHE A 328 1.45 6.85 8.00
CA PHE A 328 1.53 5.88 6.90
C PHE A 328 2.18 6.42 5.65
N HIS A 329 2.52 7.72 5.59
CA HIS A 329 3.18 8.29 4.43
C HIS A 329 4.49 7.56 4.17
N GLU A 330 4.79 7.24 2.90
CA GLU A 330 5.92 6.39 2.50
C GLU A 330 7.29 7.03 2.80
N LYS A 331 7.32 8.36 2.96
CA LYS A 331 8.51 9.13 3.35
C LYS A 331 8.20 10.29 4.31
N PRO A 332 7.88 10.04 5.60
CA PRO A 332 7.48 11.10 6.52
C PRO A 332 8.63 12.06 6.85
N PHE A 333 9.86 11.53 6.92
CA PHE A 333 11.08 12.28 7.23
C PHE A 333 12.13 12.07 6.12
N LYS A 334 12.82 13.15 5.72
CA LYS A 334 13.91 13.08 4.74
C LYS A 334 15.18 12.55 5.41
N GLY A 335 15.98 11.76 4.69
CA GLY A 335 17.29 11.30 5.16
C GLY A 335 17.26 10.10 6.13
N VAL A 336 16.10 9.47 6.34
CA VAL A 336 15.95 8.18 7.04
C VAL A 336 15.15 7.21 6.17
N ASN A 337 15.04 5.92 6.51
CA ASN A 337 14.26 4.93 5.76
C ASN A 337 12.81 5.39 5.54
N GLY A 338 12.25 4.98 4.40
CA GLY A 338 10.82 5.17 4.12
C GLY A 338 10.01 3.97 4.60
N SER A 339 8.68 4.07 4.56
CA SER A 339 7.76 3.01 4.95
C SER A 339 7.19 2.27 3.73
N GLY A 340 7.32 0.94 3.70
CA GLY A 340 6.75 0.04 2.70
C GLY A 340 5.45 -0.65 3.11
N LYS A 341 4.80 -1.29 2.14
CA LYS A 341 3.78 -2.33 2.41
C LYS A 341 4.03 -3.56 1.56
N HIS A 342 4.95 -4.44 1.96
CA HIS A 342 5.29 -5.58 1.11
C HIS A 342 4.09 -6.51 0.93
N ASN A 343 3.83 -6.91 -0.31
CA ASN A 343 2.76 -7.87 -0.62
C ASN A 343 3.37 -9.23 -0.96
N ASN A 344 3.32 -10.16 0.00
CA ASN A 344 3.72 -11.54 -0.19
C ASN A 344 2.58 -12.31 -0.85
N TRP A 345 2.68 -12.53 -2.16
CA TRP A 345 1.68 -13.15 -3.00
C TRP A 345 2.02 -14.61 -3.33
N SER A 346 1.03 -15.49 -3.22
CA SER A 346 1.13 -16.89 -3.65
C SER A 346 -0.22 -17.47 -4.09
N LEU A 347 -0.22 -18.70 -4.60
CA LEU A 347 -1.40 -19.41 -5.08
C LEU A 347 -1.51 -20.78 -4.40
N ALA A 348 -2.68 -21.09 -3.85
CA ALA A 348 -2.97 -22.35 -3.16
C ALA A 348 -4.16 -23.08 -3.78
N THR A 349 -4.05 -24.38 -4.04
CA THR A 349 -5.17 -25.21 -4.48
C THR A 349 -6.13 -25.52 -3.33
N ASP A 350 -7.38 -25.85 -3.65
CA ASP A 350 -8.36 -26.39 -2.69
C ASP A 350 -7.94 -27.73 -2.06
N THR A 351 -6.99 -28.43 -2.68
CA THR A 351 -6.34 -29.64 -2.14
C THR A 351 -5.19 -29.35 -1.16
N GLY A 352 -4.87 -28.07 -0.90
CA GLY A 352 -3.86 -27.64 0.08
C GLY A 352 -2.43 -27.54 -0.46
N VAL A 353 -2.24 -27.49 -1.78
CA VAL A 353 -0.92 -27.38 -2.42
C VAL A 353 -0.61 -25.93 -2.73
N ASN A 354 0.53 -25.42 -2.24
CA ASN A 354 1.08 -24.13 -2.68
C ASN A 354 1.79 -24.31 -4.03
N LEU A 355 1.27 -23.65 -5.07
CA LEU A 355 1.74 -23.76 -6.46
C LEU A 355 3.09 -23.08 -6.71
N LEU A 356 3.54 -22.23 -5.79
CA LEU A 356 4.85 -21.57 -5.83
C LEU A 356 5.85 -22.20 -4.85
N SER A 357 5.54 -23.34 -4.25
CA SER A 357 6.50 -24.10 -3.45
C SER A 357 7.24 -25.14 -4.30
N PRO A 358 8.57 -25.11 -4.35
CA PRO A 358 9.37 -26.24 -4.83
C PRO A 358 9.05 -27.51 -4.05
N SER A 359 9.18 -28.67 -4.69
CA SER A 359 8.87 -29.99 -4.14
C SER A 359 9.98 -31.00 -4.45
N LYS A 360 9.80 -32.24 -4.00
CA LYS A 360 10.77 -33.33 -4.18
C LYS A 360 10.52 -34.19 -5.41
N THR A 361 9.29 -34.15 -5.94
CA THR A 361 8.93 -35.00 -7.08
C THR A 361 9.08 -34.24 -8.38
N PRO A 362 9.58 -34.88 -9.46
CA PRO A 362 9.71 -34.22 -10.75
C PRO A 362 8.39 -33.66 -11.30
N MET A 363 7.25 -34.32 -11.01
CA MET A 363 5.93 -33.85 -11.46
C MET A 363 5.47 -32.60 -10.71
N SER A 364 5.61 -32.59 -9.38
CA SER A 364 5.30 -31.41 -8.56
C SER A 364 6.22 -30.24 -8.90
N ASN A 365 7.49 -30.51 -9.22
CA ASN A 365 8.42 -29.48 -9.66
C ASN A 365 8.12 -28.93 -11.05
N LEU A 366 7.59 -29.75 -11.96
CA LEU A 366 7.08 -29.23 -13.23
C LEU A 366 5.89 -28.30 -13.02
N GLN A 367 4.95 -28.65 -12.13
CA GLN A 367 3.84 -27.77 -11.74
C GLN A 367 4.37 -26.44 -11.17
N PHE A 368 5.29 -26.51 -10.20
CA PHE A 368 5.94 -25.32 -9.65
C PHE A 368 6.56 -24.45 -10.76
N LEU A 369 7.40 -25.04 -11.62
CA LEU A 369 8.05 -24.33 -12.72
C LEU A 369 7.03 -23.71 -13.68
N THR A 370 5.89 -24.36 -13.92
CA THR A 370 4.81 -23.80 -14.73
C THR A 370 4.30 -22.49 -14.14
N PHE A 371 3.91 -22.46 -12.87
CA PHE A 371 3.38 -21.24 -12.26
C PHE A 371 4.48 -20.18 -12.05
N PHE A 372 5.67 -20.61 -11.66
CA PHE A 372 6.82 -19.75 -11.43
C PHE A 372 7.26 -19.00 -12.71
N ILE A 373 7.48 -19.70 -13.82
CA ILE A 373 7.89 -19.10 -15.09
C ILE A 373 6.78 -18.24 -15.70
N ASN A 374 5.52 -18.68 -15.61
CA ASN A 374 4.39 -17.87 -16.07
C ASN A 374 4.26 -16.56 -15.27
N THR A 375 4.52 -16.58 -13.96
CA THR A 375 4.54 -15.35 -13.15
C THR A 375 5.62 -14.39 -13.63
N ILE A 376 6.85 -14.89 -13.84
CA ILE A 376 7.97 -14.07 -14.34
C ILE A 376 7.64 -13.48 -15.72
N LYS A 377 7.07 -14.30 -16.61
CA LYS A 377 6.66 -13.90 -17.96
C LYS A 377 5.56 -12.83 -17.93
N ALA A 378 4.57 -12.96 -17.04
CA ALA A 378 3.54 -11.96 -16.86
C ALA A 378 4.14 -10.61 -16.41
N VAL A 379 5.05 -10.63 -15.42
CA VAL A 379 5.74 -9.42 -14.97
C VAL A 379 6.60 -8.81 -16.07
N ASN A 380 7.30 -9.63 -16.86
CA ASN A 380 8.12 -9.18 -17.99
C ASN A 380 7.34 -8.40 -19.06
N ASP A 381 6.13 -8.85 -19.35
CA ASP A 381 5.30 -8.29 -20.42
C ASP A 381 4.51 -7.06 -19.97
N TYR A 382 4.18 -6.98 -18.69
CA TYR A 382 3.34 -5.94 -18.09
C TYR A 382 4.09 -5.13 -17.01
N GLU A 383 5.41 -5.04 -17.08
CA GLU A 383 6.25 -4.39 -16.06
C GLU A 383 5.84 -2.92 -15.84
N THR A 384 5.49 -2.20 -16.92
CA THR A 384 5.04 -0.81 -16.87
C THR A 384 3.70 -0.67 -16.15
N LEU A 385 2.77 -1.60 -16.38
CA LEU A 385 1.47 -1.63 -15.72
C LEU A 385 1.62 -1.98 -14.24
N LEU A 386 2.53 -2.91 -13.90
CA LEU A 386 2.85 -3.23 -12.51
C LEU A 386 3.47 -2.02 -11.79
N ARG A 387 4.38 -1.28 -12.43
CA ARG A 387 4.91 0.00 -11.93
C ARG A 387 3.82 1.05 -11.71
N ALA A 388 2.85 1.12 -12.61
CA ALA A 388 1.71 2.04 -12.50
C ALA A 388 0.77 1.68 -11.34
N SER A 389 0.60 0.40 -11.01
CA SER A 389 -0.28 -0.06 -9.93
C SER A 389 0.14 0.42 -8.52
N ILE A 390 1.40 0.82 -8.36
CA ILE A 390 1.98 1.31 -7.10
C ILE A 390 2.38 2.78 -7.14
N ALA A 391 2.06 3.50 -8.22
CA ALA A 391 2.44 4.89 -8.41
C ALA A 391 1.54 5.83 -7.60
N THR A 392 2.13 6.57 -6.68
CA THR A 392 1.47 7.63 -5.92
C THR A 392 2.44 8.76 -5.63
N ALA A 393 1.91 9.97 -5.42
CA ALA A 393 2.73 11.15 -5.08
C ALA A 393 3.68 10.90 -3.90
N SER A 394 3.23 10.14 -2.90
CA SER A 394 3.99 9.84 -1.70
C SER A 394 5.03 8.72 -1.92
N ASN A 395 4.69 7.68 -2.69
CA ASN A 395 5.63 6.59 -3.00
C ASN A 395 6.77 7.04 -3.95
N ASP A 396 6.56 8.07 -4.77
CA ASP A 396 7.63 8.73 -5.56
C ASP A 396 8.78 9.24 -4.66
N HIS A 397 8.52 9.55 -3.38
CA HIS A 397 9.56 9.96 -2.43
C HIS A 397 10.31 8.81 -1.76
N ARG A 398 9.81 7.58 -1.92
CA ARG A 398 10.36 6.38 -1.29
C ARG A 398 11.20 5.57 -2.25
N LEU A 399 10.68 5.29 -3.46
CA LEU A 399 11.33 4.38 -4.42
C LEU A 399 12.74 4.84 -4.80
N GLY A 400 13.67 3.89 -4.89
CA GLY A 400 15.05 4.11 -5.33
C GLY A 400 16.01 4.62 -4.25
N ALA A 401 15.65 4.53 -2.96
CA ALA A 401 16.53 4.95 -1.87
C ALA A 401 16.25 4.17 -0.57
N ASN A 402 17.30 3.98 0.25
CA ASN A 402 17.22 3.44 1.63
C ASN A 402 16.32 2.19 1.77
N GLU A 403 16.73 1.09 1.15
CA GLU A 403 16.03 -0.22 1.14
C GLU A 403 14.68 -0.29 0.40
N ALA A 404 14.16 0.83 -0.13
CA ALA A 404 13.04 0.79 -1.06
C ALA A 404 13.50 0.54 -2.50
N PRO A 405 12.86 -0.37 -3.26
CA PRO A 405 13.32 -0.73 -4.60
C PRO A 405 13.22 0.46 -5.59
N PRO A 406 14.03 0.47 -6.67
CA PRO A 406 13.93 1.50 -7.71
C PRO A 406 12.60 1.39 -8.50
N ALA A 407 12.31 2.41 -9.30
CA ALA A 407 11.15 2.43 -10.19
C ALA A 407 11.24 1.42 -11.37
N ILE A 408 12.40 0.77 -11.54
CA ILE A 408 12.64 -0.25 -12.56
C ILE A 408 12.12 -1.59 -12.04
N ILE A 409 11.01 -2.07 -12.60
CA ILE A 409 10.48 -3.39 -12.24
C ILE A 409 11.42 -4.47 -12.78
N SER A 410 11.87 -5.34 -11.89
CA SER A 410 12.73 -6.48 -12.18
C SER A 410 12.39 -7.61 -11.22
N VAL A 411 12.68 -8.85 -11.64
CA VAL A 411 12.39 -10.04 -10.86
C VAL A 411 13.68 -10.66 -10.35
N PHE A 412 13.77 -10.81 -9.03
CA PHE A 412 14.84 -11.55 -8.36
C PHE A 412 14.37 -12.98 -8.07
N ILE A 413 15.17 -13.98 -8.47
CA ILE A 413 14.83 -15.39 -8.24
C ILE A 413 15.92 -16.19 -7.53
N GLY A 414 17.09 -15.59 -7.32
CA GLY A 414 18.23 -16.24 -6.69
C GLY A 414 19.07 -17.03 -7.68
N ALA A 415 20.36 -17.13 -7.39
CA ALA A 415 21.35 -17.78 -8.24
C ALA A 415 21.01 -19.24 -8.59
N GLN A 416 20.43 -19.99 -7.63
CA GLN A 416 20.07 -21.40 -7.84
C GLN A 416 18.96 -21.57 -8.88
N LEU A 417 17.85 -20.84 -8.74
CA LEU A 417 16.74 -20.91 -9.70
C LEU A 417 17.14 -20.30 -11.05
N THR A 418 17.97 -19.24 -11.04
CA THR A 418 18.56 -18.70 -12.28
C THR A 418 19.34 -19.76 -13.06
N LYS A 419 20.13 -20.59 -12.35
CA LYS A 419 20.86 -21.70 -12.97
C LYS A 419 19.90 -22.76 -13.53
N VAL A 420 18.87 -23.14 -12.77
CA VAL A 420 17.84 -24.09 -13.23
C VAL A 420 17.15 -23.57 -14.50
N LEU A 421 16.76 -22.30 -14.56
CA LEU A 421 16.15 -21.73 -15.77
C LEU A 421 17.12 -21.73 -16.96
N SER A 422 18.41 -21.46 -16.71
CA SER A 422 19.44 -21.50 -17.76
C SER A 422 19.67 -22.91 -18.31
N GLU A 423 19.63 -23.93 -17.44
CA GLU A 423 19.71 -25.34 -17.84
C GLU A 423 18.48 -25.76 -18.65
N LEU A 424 17.26 -25.38 -18.23
CA LEU A 424 16.02 -25.63 -18.97
C LEU A 424 15.99 -24.95 -20.35
N GLU A 425 16.65 -23.81 -20.50
CA GLU A 425 16.76 -23.12 -21.79
C GLU A 425 17.57 -23.93 -22.83
N SER A 426 18.61 -24.63 -22.38
CA SER A 426 19.57 -25.33 -23.24
C SER A 426 19.05 -26.62 -23.88
N VAL A 427 17.81 -27.00 -23.55
CA VAL A 427 17.17 -28.25 -23.96
C VAL A 427 16.67 -28.22 -25.41
N THR A 428 16.79 -29.33 -26.12
CA THR A 428 16.42 -29.51 -27.54
C THR A 428 14.93 -29.28 -27.84
N THR A 429 14.64 -28.70 -29.01
CA THR A 429 13.28 -28.36 -29.45
C THR A 429 12.51 -29.57 -29.98
N GLY A 430 11.23 -29.70 -29.62
CA GLY A 430 10.34 -30.72 -30.15
C GLY A 430 10.16 -31.94 -29.22
N LYS A 431 9.97 -33.12 -29.82
CA LYS A 431 9.80 -34.39 -29.09
C LYS A 431 11.15 -34.78 -28.47
N LEU A 432 11.27 -34.64 -27.15
CA LEU A 432 12.45 -35.04 -26.39
C LEU A 432 12.67 -36.56 -26.49
N SER A 433 13.92 -36.99 -26.61
CA SER A 433 14.27 -38.42 -26.53
C SER A 433 14.03 -38.97 -25.12
N PRO A 434 13.87 -40.30 -24.95
CA PRO A 434 13.70 -40.91 -23.62
C PRO A 434 14.86 -40.61 -22.65
N GLU A 435 16.08 -40.51 -23.16
CA GLU A 435 17.29 -40.19 -22.40
C GLU A 435 17.27 -38.73 -21.93
N GLU A 436 16.99 -37.78 -22.83
CA GLU A 436 16.84 -36.35 -22.47
C GLU A 436 15.71 -36.14 -21.46
N LYS A 437 14.58 -36.83 -21.60
CA LYS A 437 13.47 -36.75 -20.62
C LYS A 437 13.88 -37.23 -19.24
N THR A 438 14.63 -38.31 -19.19
CA THR A 438 15.10 -38.91 -17.94
C THR A 438 16.10 -37.97 -17.27
N ASP A 439 17.02 -37.40 -18.06
CA ASP A 439 17.99 -36.43 -17.60
C ASP A 439 17.32 -35.14 -17.09
N LEU A 440 16.39 -34.55 -17.85
CA LEU A 440 15.62 -33.39 -17.40
C LEU A 440 14.84 -33.66 -16.11
N LYS A 441 14.11 -34.79 -16.06
CA LYS A 441 13.25 -35.11 -14.91
C LYS A 441 14.06 -35.44 -13.67
N LEU A 442 15.18 -36.15 -13.79
CA LEU A 442 15.98 -36.60 -12.64
C LEU A 442 17.09 -35.63 -12.26
N ASN A 443 17.75 -35.01 -13.24
CA ASN A 443 18.96 -34.21 -13.03
C ASN A 443 18.74 -32.70 -13.03
N VAL A 444 17.66 -32.18 -13.63
CA VAL A 444 17.34 -30.73 -13.63
C VAL A 444 16.13 -30.46 -12.72
N VAL A 445 14.97 -31.00 -13.08
CA VAL A 445 13.70 -30.80 -12.36
C VAL A 445 13.68 -31.57 -11.03
N GLY A 446 14.26 -32.77 -10.99
CA GLY A 446 14.37 -33.59 -9.77
C GLY A 446 15.44 -33.11 -8.78
N LYS A 447 16.36 -32.23 -9.21
CA LYS A 447 17.41 -31.63 -8.37
C LYS A 447 17.10 -30.22 -7.91
N ILE A 448 15.92 -29.67 -8.19
CA ILE A 448 15.48 -28.41 -7.58
C ILE A 448 15.55 -28.64 -6.07
N PRO A 449 16.49 -28.01 -5.35
CA PRO A 449 16.63 -28.25 -3.93
C PRO A 449 15.34 -27.84 -3.24
N ASP A 450 15.05 -28.46 -2.09
CA ASP A 450 14.16 -27.80 -1.11
C ASP A 450 14.82 -26.45 -0.86
N VAL A 451 14.26 -25.38 -1.44
CA VAL A 451 14.73 -24.02 -1.19
C VAL A 451 14.44 -23.78 0.28
N LEU A 452 15.42 -24.04 1.14
CA LEU A 452 15.31 -23.79 2.56
C LEU A 452 14.84 -22.35 2.72
N LEU A 453 13.79 -22.17 3.53
CA LEU A 453 13.03 -20.92 3.75
C LEU A 453 13.89 -19.65 4.01
N ASP A 454 15.19 -19.79 4.22
CA ASP A 454 16.15 -18.71 4.53
C ASP A 454 17.31 -18.53 3.54
N ASN A 455 17.47 -19.39 2.51
CA ASN A 455 18.68 -19.42 1.66
C ASN A 455 18.55 -18.69 0.30
N THR A 456 17.40 -18.08 -0.02
CA THR A 456 17.35 -17.14 -1.16
C THR A 456 18.05 -15.85 -0.73
N ASP A 457 19.24 -15.62 -1.28
CA ASP A 457 20.06 -14.42 -1.09
C ASP A 457 19.15 -13.18 -1.05
N ARG A 458 19.07 -12.49 0.10
CA ARG A 458 18.02 -11.48 0.36
C ARG A 458 18.38 -10.18 -0.35
N ASN A 459 18.21 -10.14 -1.67
CA ASN A 459 18.33 -8.91 -2.43
C ASN A 459 17.14 -8.00 -2.11
N ARG A 460 17.28 -7.18 -1.05
CA ARG A 460 16.26 -6.23 -0.56
C ARG A 460 15.96 -5.12 -1.57
N THR A 461 16.84 -4.89 -2.54
CA THR A 461 16.71 -3.82 -3.54
C THR A 461 15.80 -4.19 -4.71
N SER A 462 15.43 -5.47 -4.85
CA SER A 462 14.53 -5.93 -5.91
C SER A 462 13.06 -5.57 -5.61
N PRO A 463 12.32 -5.04 -6.60
CA PRO A 463 10.91 -4.73 -6.44
C PRO A 463 10.02 -5.96 -6.37
N PHE A 464 10.39 -7.06 -7.04
CA PHE A 464 9.60 -8.30 -7.07
C PHE A 464 10.53 -9.50 -6.88
N ALA A 465 10.47 -10.15 -5.72
CA ALA A 465 11.46 -11.17 -5.33
C ALA A 465 10.79 -12.49 -4.99
N PHE A 466 11.31 -13.60 -5.53
CA PHE A 466 10.92 -14.93 -5.09
C PHE A 466 11.60 -15.27 -3.76
N THR A 467 10.81 -15.49 -2.71
CA THR A 467 11.31 -15.74 -1.34
C THR A 467 11.09 -17.20 -0.90
N GLY A 468 11.30 -18.13 -1.83
CA GLY A 468 11.30 -19.57 -1.59
C GLY A 468 9.98 -20.28 -1.86
N ASN A 469 8.84 -19.68 -1.50
CA ASN A 469 7.52 -20.29 -1.70
C ASN A 469 6.40 -19.31 -2.11
N LYS A 470 6.79 -18.08 -2.45
CA LYS A 470 5.92 -16.94 -2.77
C LYS A 470 6.75 -15.87 -3.47
N PHE A 471 6.08 -14.92 -4.12
CA PHE A 471 6.71 -13.69 -4.57
C PHE A 471 6.38 -12.54 -3.62
N GLU A 472 7.38 -11.75 -3.27
CA GLU A 472 7.27 -10.57 -2.44
C GLU A 472 7.34 -9.32 -3.33
N PHE A 473 6.24 -8.57 -3.39
CA PHE A 473 6.18 -7.31 -4.13
C PHE A 473 6.44 -6.12 -3.19
N ARG A 474 7.68 -5.63 -3.20
CA ARG A 474 8.19 -4.62 -2.25
C ARG A 474 7.95 -3.17 -2.65
N ALA A 475 7.61 -2.94 -3.93
CA ALA A 475 7.43 -1.58 -4.46
C ALA A 475 6.13 -0.89 -3.97
N VAL A 476 5.22 -1.63 -3.33
CA VAL A 476 3.95 -1.12 -2.82
C VAL A 476 4.18 -0.18 -1.63
N GLY A 477 3.50 0.98 -1.65
CA GLY A 477 3.63 2.01 -0.61
C GLY A 477 2.86 1.70 0.69
N SER A 478 3.39 2.15 1.83
CA SER A 478 2.78 1.99 3.15
C SER A 478 1.38 2.59 3.28
N ASN A 479 1.00 3.59 2.47
CA ASN A 479 -0.34 4.18 2.46
C ASN A 479 -1.26 3.63 1.36
N ALA A 480 -0.72 2.86 0.40
CA ALA A 480 -1.49 2.37 -0.75
C ALA A 480 -2.47 1.26 -0.35
N ASN A 481 -3.67 1.24 -0.94
CA ASN A 481 -4.56 0.09 -0.82
C ASN A 481 -4.00 -1.10 -1.62
N CYS A 482 -3.81 -2.26 -0.98
CA CYS A 482 -3.27 -3.48 -1.62
C CYS A 482 -4.06 -3.92 -2.86
N SER A 483 -5.36 -3.60 -2.94
CA SER A 483 -6.25 -3.96 -4.05
C SER A 483 -5.68 -3.57 -5.41
N ASN A 484 -5.08 -2.37 -5.54
CA ASN A 484 -4.61 -1.89 -6.86
C ASN A 484 -3.49 -2.79 -7.38
N ALA A 485 -2.46 -3.01 -6.55
CA ALA A 485 -1.35 -3.91 -6.84
C ALA A 485 -1.81 -5.36 -7.07
N MET A 486 -2.72 -5.86 -6.24
CA MET A 486 -3.21 -7.24 -6.33
C MET A 486 -4.16 -7.47 -7.50
N THR A 487 -4.97 -6.49 -7.88
CA THR A 487 -5.80 -6.54 -9.09
C THR A 487 -4.90 -6.66 -10.31
N THR A 488 -3.89 -5.79 -10.43
CA THR A 488 -2.95 -5.83 -11.55
C THR A 488 -2.16 -7.15 -11.57
N LEU A 489 -1.57 -7.57 -10.45
CA LEU A 489 -0.75 -8.79 -10.40
C LEU A 489 -1.57 -10.04 -10.74
N ASN A 490 -2.77 -10.19 -10.17
CA ASN A 490 -3.61 -11.34 -10.49
C ASN A 490 -4.12 -11.29 -11.93
N ALA A 491 -4.45 -10.12 -12.47
CA ALA A 491 -4.88 -9.97 -13.87
C ALA A 491 -3.78 -10.41 -14.87
N ILE A 492 -2.56 -9.88 -14.72
CA ILE A 492 -1.46 -10.18 -15.66
C ILE A 492 -1.09 -11.65 -15.63
N VAL A 493 -1.09 -12.28 -14.44
CA VAL A 493 -0.79 -13.70 -14.30
C VAL A 493 -1.94 -14.56 -14.83
N ALA A 494 -3.21 -14.17 -14.61
CA ALA A 494 -4.36 -14.88 -15.13
C ALA A 494 -4.35 -14.91 -16.67
N LYS A 495 -4.08 -13.76 -17.30
CA LYS A 495 -3.90 -13.65 -18.76
C LYS A 495 -2.80 -14.58 -19.25
N GLN A 496 -1.63 -14.52 -18.63
CA GLN A 496 -0.48 -15.34 -19.01
C GLN A 496 -0.75 -16.85 -18.84
N LEU A 497 -1.53 -17.26 -17.83
CA LEU A 497 -1.95 -18.65 -17.66
C LEU A 497 -2.96 -19.10 -18.73
N LYS A 498 -3.88 -18.23 -19.16
CA LYS A 498 -4.80 -18.51 -20.29
C LYS A 498 -4.04 -18.67 -21.60
N ASP A 499 -3.06 -17.82 -21.85
CA ASP A 499 -2.21 -17.89 -23.04
C ASP A 499 -1.36 -19.18 -23.02
N PHE A 500 -0.75 -19.49 -21.87
CA PHE A 500 -0.01 -20.74 -21.67
C PHE A 500 -0.88 -21.98 -21.93
N LYS A 501 -2.10 -22.03 -21.38
CA LYS A 501 -3.05 -23.12 -21.62
C LYS A 501 -3.31 -23.31 -23.11
N THR A 502 -3.59 -22.21 -23.81
CA THR A 502 -3.89 -22.21 -25.24
C THR A 502 -2.70 -22.71 -26.07
N GLU A 503 -1.50 -22.23 -25.77
CA GLU A 503 -0.26 -22.66 -26.45
C GLU A 503 0.05 -24.14 -26.21
N VAL A 504 -0.08 -24.61 -24.97
CA VAL A 504 0.17 -26.02 -24.61
C VAL A 504 -0.85 -26.94 -25.27
N ASP A 505 -2.15 -26.63 -25.20
CA ASP A 505 -3.20 -27.42 -25.86
C ASP A 505 -2.97 -27.49 -27.36
N HIS A 506 -2.63 -26.37 -27.99
CA HIS A 506 -2.31 -26.34 -29.41
C HIS A 506 -1.15 -27.30 -29.74
N LEU A 507 -0.09 -27.37 -28.93
CA LEU A 507 1.01 -28.32 -29.16
C LEU A 507 0.59 -29.78 -28.95
N ILE A 508 -0.30 -30.05 -27.99
CA ILE A 508 -0.85 -31.40 -27.74
C ILE A 508 -1.68 -31.84 -28.95
N ASP A 509 -2.59 -30.99 -29.41
CA ASP A 509 -3.59 -31.34 -30.44
C ASP A 509 -3.00 -31.31 -31.86
N SER A 510 -2.20 -30.30 -32.20
CA SER A 510 -1.71 -30.09 -33.57
C SER A 510 -0.42 -30.85 -33.91
N LYS A 511 0.42 -31.15 -32.91
CA LYS A 511 1.74 -31.76 -33.10
C LYS A 511 1.86 -33.16 -32.47
N ASP A 512 0.76 -33.72 -31.98
CA ASP A 512 0.71 -35.03 -31.32
C ASP A 512 1.85 -35.19 -30.29
N MET A 513 2.01 -34.14 -29.45
CA MET A 513 3.01 -34.11 -28.39
C MET A 513 2.39 -34.57 -27.07
N LYS A 514 3.19 -35.29 -26.27
CA LYS A 514 2.76 -35.63 -24.91
C LYS A 514 2.67 -34.35 -24.08
N LYS A 515 1.67 -34.29 -23.20
CA LYS A 515 1.40 -33.17 -22.30
C LYS A 515 2.67 -32.59 -21.64
N ASP A 516 3.49 -33.42 -21.00
CA ASP A 516 4.73 -32.98 -20.35
C ASP A 516 5.70 -32.30 -21.35
N ASP A 517 5.83 -32.85 -22.56
CA ASP A 517 6.73 -32.32 -23.59
C ASP A 517 6.23 -30.97 -24.11
N ALA A 518 4.92 -30.83 -24.31
CA ALA A 518 4.29 -29.57 -24.72
C ALA A 518 4.54 -28.47 -23.66
N ILE A 519 4.32 -28.79 -22.38
CA ILE A 519 4.61 -27.89 -21.26
C ILE A 519 6.07 -27.44 -21.28
N PHE A 520 7.03 -28.37 -21.36
CA PHE A 520 8.46 -28.02 -21.39
C PHE A 520 8.82 -27.11 -22.57
N ASN A 521 8.27 -27.37 -23.76
CA ASN A 521 8.56 -26.55 -24.93
C ASN A 521 8.07 -25.10 -24.75
N VAL A 522 6.86 -24.89 -24.22
CA VAL A 522 6.34 -23.55 -23.96
C VAL A 522 7.15 -22.85 -22.86
N LEU A 523 7.40 -23.53 -21.74
CA LEU A 523 8.18 -22.96 -20.63
C LEU A 523 9.58 -22.53 -21.07
N ARG A 524 10.24 -23.31 -21.93
CA ARG A 524 11.54 -22.94 -22.50
C ARG A 524 11.47 -21.62 -23.28
N GLU A 525 10.48 -21.45 -24.14
CA GLU A 525 10.35 -20.20 -24.90
C GLU A 525 10.02 -19.01 -23.99
N TYR A 526 9.23 -19.21 -22.94
CA TYR A 526 8.96 -18.17 -21.96
C TYR A 526 10.20 -17.78 -21.15
N ILE A 527 11.07 -18.72 -20.81
CA ILE A 527 12.37 -18.41 -20.18
C ILE A 527 13.20 -17.49 -21.09
N LYS A 528 13.30 -17.80 -22.39
CA LYS A 528 14.04 -16.98 -23.36
C LYS A 528 13.47 -15.56 -23.46
N GLN A 529 12.15 -15.45 -23.52
CA GLN A 529 11.45 -14.17 -23.65
C GLN A 529 11.53 -13.31 -22.38
N SER A 530 11.66 -13.95 -21.21
CA SER A 530 11.66 -13.26 -19.91
C SER A 530 13.03 -12.86 -19.41
N LYS A 531 14.11 -13.13 -20.16
CA LYS A 531 15.49 -12.83 -19.72
C LYS A 531 15.71 -11.37 -19.34
N LYS A 532 15.03 -10.43 -20.00
CA LYS A 532 15.23 -9.00 -19.76
C LYS A 532 14.83 -8.60 -18.33
N ILE A 533 13.79 -9.21 -17.75
CA ILE A 533 13.25 -8.84 -16.43
C ILE A 533 14.05 -9.42 -15.27
N LEU A 534 14.80 -10.50 -15.49
CA LEU A 534 15.54 -11.20 -14.43
C LEU A 534 16.80 -10.42 -14.04
N PHE A 535 16.93 -10.08 -12.76
CA PHE A 535 18.09 -9.35 -12.25
C PHE A 535 18.44 -9.76 -10.81
N GLU A 536 19.72 -10.09 -10.61
CA GLU A 536 20.25 -10.63 -9.36
C GLU A 536 21.15 -9.64 -8.60
N GLY A 537 21.49 -8.50 -9.21
CA GLY A 537 22.44 -7.53 -8.66
C GLY A 537 21.81 -6.40 -7.84
N ASP A 538 22.63 -5.40 -7.50
CA ASP A 538 22.19 -4.21 -6.77
C ASP A 538 21.32 -3.30 -7.65
N GLY A 539 20.04 -3.20 -7.30
CA GLY A 539 19.04 -2.38 -7.97
C GLY A 539 19.27 -0.88 -7.88
N TYR A 540 20.13 -0.41 -6.97
CA TYR A 540 20.47 1.01 -6.83
C TYR A 540 21.62 1.47 -7.70
N SER A 541 22.38 0.54 -8.26
CA SER A 541 23.57 0.89 -9.01
C SER A 541 23.25 1.64 -10.30
N ASP A 542 24.01 2.70 -10.60
CA ASP A 542 23.96 3.37 -11.91
C ASP A 542 24.23 2.40 -13.07
N ALA A 543 24.97 1.31 -12.78
CA ALA A 543 25.21 0.22 -13.71
C ALA A 543 23.90 -0.49 -14.07
N TRP A 544 23.04 -0.78 -13.08
CA TRP A 544 21.73 -1.37 -13.31
C TRP A 544 20.82 -0.44 -14.11
N GLU A 545 20.76 0.86 -13.79
CA GLU A 545 19.92 1.80 -14.56
C GLU A 545 20.29 1.81 -16.06
N LYS A 546 21.60 1.81 -16.37
CA LYS A 546 22.09 1.74 -17.75
C LYS A 546 21.83 0.38 -18.40
N GLU A 547 22.00 -0.70 -17.65
CA GLU A 547 21.77 -2.05 -18.14
C GLU A 547 20.28 -2.33 -18.41
N ALA A 548 19.40 -1.95 -17.49
CA ALA A 548 17.96 -2.06 -17.63
C ALA A 548 17.47 -1.32 -18.88
N ALA A 549 17.95 -0.10 -19.12
CA ALA A 549 17.65 0.65 -20.33
C ALA A 549 18.12 -0.09 -21.60
N LYS A 550 19.33 -0.69 -21.60
CA LYS A 550 19.83 -1.52 -22.71
C LYS A 550 18.98 -2.77 -22.93
N ARG A 551 18.41 -3.34 -21.87
CA ARG A 551 17.48 -4.48 -21.90
C ARG A 551 16.05 -4.08 -22.31
N GLY A 552 15.75 -2.78 -22.42
CA GLY A 552 14.44 -2.26 -22.79
C GLY A 552 13.41 -2.25 -21.64
N LEU A 553 13.87 -2.20 -20.39
CA LEU A 553 13.01 -2.01 -19.22
C LEU A 553 12.73 -0.53 -18.99
N SER A 554 11.52 -0.19 -18.56
CA SER A 554 11.12 1.18 -18.24
C SER A 554 11.71 1.65 -16.90
N ASN A 555 11.83 2.97 -16.75
CA ASN A 555 12.25 3.62 -15.51
C ASN A 555 11.40 4.88 -15.25
N PHE A 556 10.10 4.67 -15.03
CA PHE A 556 9.18 5.77 -14.74
C PHE A 556 9.30 6.23 -13.29
N LYS A 557 10.17 7.22 -13.05
CA LYS A 557 10.49 7.74 -11.71
C LYS A 557 9.35 8.53 -11.09
N THR A 558 8.43 9.05 -11.90
CA THR A 558 7.35 9.94 -11.44
C THR A 558 5.98 9.35 -11.71
N THR A 559 5.02 9.64 -10.83
CA THR A 559 3.65 9.13 -10.93
C THR A 559 2.95 9.52 -12.24
N PRO A 560 2.95 10.79 -12.70
CA PRO A 560 2.24 11.17 -13.94
C PRO A 560 2.76 10.49 -15.20
N GLU A 561 4.02 10.06 -15.20
CA GLU A 561 4.60 9.28 -16.30
C GLU A 561 4.21 7.80 -16.18
N ALA A 562 4.34 7.23 -14.98
CA ALA A 562 4.06 5.82 -14.73
C ALA A 562 2.60 5.44 -15.01
N ILE A 563 1.64 6.26 -14.55
CA ILE A 563 0.21 5.90 -14.62
C ILE A 563 -0.36 5.92 -16.04
N LYS A 564 0.35 6.50 -17.03
CA LYS A 564 -0.01 6.38 -18.45
C LYS A 564 -0.14 4.93 -18.91
N ALA A 565 0.59 4.01 -18.28
CA ALA A 565 0.50 2.60 -18.62
C ALA A 565 -0.91 2.02 -18.38
N LYS A 566 -1.71 2.59 -17.46
CA LYS A 566 -3.08 2.13 -17.14
C LYS A 566 -4.08 2.34 -18.27
N VAL A 567 -3.84 3.33 -19.13
CA VAL A 567 -4.66 3.65 -20.32
C VAL A 567 -3.93 3.30 -21.62
N SER A 568 -2.85 2.50 -21.53
CA SER A 568 -2.23 1.93 -22.72
C SER A 568 -3.17 0.91 -23.35
N LYS A 569 -3.10 0.76 -24.68
CA LYS A 569 -3.85 -0.29 -25.38
C LYS A 569 -3.65 -1.67 -24.75
N GLN A 570 -2.42 -2.00 -24.35
CA GLN A 570 -2.09 -3.27 -23.70
C GLN A 570 -2.84 -3.48 -22.38
N ALA A 571 -3.02 -2.42 -21.58
CA ALA A 571 -3.74 -2.50 -20.31
C ALA A 571 -5.27 -2.56 -20.52
N LEU A 572 -5.81 -1.75 -21.44
CA LEU A 572 -7.23 -1.75 -21.77
C LEU A 572 -7.68 -3.10 -22.33
N ASP A 573 -6.93 -3.64 -23.31
CA ASP A 573 -7.21 -4.96 -23.90
C ASP A 573 -7.13 -6.07 -22.83
N LEU A 574 -6.14 -6.01 -21.92
CA LEU A 574 -5.99 -6.97 -20.81
C LEU A 574 -7.21 -6.99 -19.90
N PHE A 575 -7.64 -5.82 -19.41
CA PHE A 575 -8.73 -5.75 -18.44
C PHE A 575 -10.08 -6.07 -19.08
N GLU A 576 -10.30 -5.67 -20.34
CA GLU A 576 -11.51 -5.97 -21.09
C GLU A 576 -11.63 -7.47 -21.40
N GLU A 577 -10.56 -8.11 -21.89
CA GLU A 577 -10.53 -9.55 -22.20
C GLU A 577 -10.82 -10.40 -20.96
N LEU A 578 -10.32 -9.97 -19.79
CA LEU A 578 -10.57 -10.66 -18.53
C LEU A 578 -11.89 -10.26 -17.85
N GLY A 579 -12.62 -9.28 -18.39
CA GLY A 579 -13.86 -8.78 -17.79
C GLY A 579 -13.66 -8.12 -16.43
N ILE A 580 -12.49 -7.53 -16.17
CA ILE A 580 -12.12 -6.92 -14.89
C ILE A 580 -12.53 -5.46 -14.84
N LEU A 581 -12.06 -4.66 -15.81
CA LEU A 581 -12.43 -3.27 -16.02
C LEU A 581 -12.83 -3.08 -17.49
N ASN A 582 -13.86 -2.29 -17.72
CA ASN A 582 -14.13 -1.73 -19.05
C ASN A 582 -13.30 -0.46 -19.29
N HIS A 583 -13.31 0.05 -20.53
CA HIS A 583 -12.52 1.23 -20.91
C HIS A 583 -12.86 2.46 -20.07
N ILE A 584 -14.15 2.71 -19.82
CA ILE A 584 -14.62 3.85 -19.03
C ILE A 584 -14.10 3.75 -17.59
N GLU A 585 -14.17 2.58 -16.97
CA GLU A 585 -13.69 2.33 -15.61
C GLU A 585 -12.16 2.53 -15.50
N ALA A 586 -11.41 2.09 -16.52
CA ALA A 586 -9.96 2.24 -16.56
C ALA A 586 -9.52 3.71 -16.74
N GLU A 587 -10.15 4.43 -17.68
CA GLU A 587 -9.89 5.85 -17.92
C GLU A 587 -10.27 6.72 -16.72
N ALA A 588 -11.42 6.45 -16.10
CA ALA A 588 -11.87 7.18 -14.91
C ALA A 588 -10.88 7.04 -13.74
N ARG A 589 -10.35 5.83 -13.50
CA ARG A 589 -9.34 5.60 -12.45
C ARG A 589 -8.05 6.35 -12.75
N TYR A 590 -7.60 6.33 -14.00
CA TYR A 590 -6.43 7.08 -14.43
C TYR A 590 -6.60 8.59 -14.20
N GLU A 591 -7.76 9.16 -14.53
CA GLU A 591 -8.05 10.57 -14.28
C GLU A 591 -8.10 10.90 -12.78
N ILE A 592 -8.75 10.06 -11.96
CA ILE A 592 -8.78 10.22 -10.49
C ILE A 592 -7.37 10.23 -9.91
N GLU A 593 -6.50 9.31 -10.33
CA GLU A 593 -5.12 9.23 -9.84
C GLU A 593 -4.28 10.46 -10.24
N LEU A 594 -4.49 11.01 -11.45
CA LEU A 594 -3.86 12.26 -11.89
C LEU A 594 -4.34 13.46 -11.06
N GLU A 595 -5.64 13.54 -10.80
CA GLU A 595 -6.20 14.58 -9.94
C GLU A 595 -5.68 14.46 -8.50
N GLU A 596 -5.64 13.25 -7.95
CA GLU A 596 -5.15 12.99 -6.60
C GLU A 596 -3.69 13.42 -6.47
N TYR A 597 -2.83 13.03 -7.44
CA TYR A 597 -1.44 13.47 -7.50
C TYR A 597 -1.35 14.99 -7.49
N THR A 598 -2.09 15.63 -8.39
CA THR A 598 -2.11 17.09 -8.54
C THR A 598 -2.52 17.78 -7.25
N LYS A 599 -3.61 17.32 -6.63
CA LYS A 599 -4.14 17.87 -5.37
C LYS A 599 -3.15 17.68 -4.22
N LYS A 600 -2.51 16.52 -4.10
CA LYS A 600 -1.49 16.26 -3.08
C LYS A 600 -0.30 17.21 -3.21
N ILE A 601 0.32 17.29 -4.40
CA ILE A 601 1.43 18.24 -4.63
C ILE A 601 0.98 19.69 -4.45
N GLN A 602 -0.26 20.03 -4.83
CA GLN A 602 -0.80 21.36 -4.60
C GLN A 602 -0.89 21.70 -3.10
N ILE A 603 -1.40 20.79 -2.27
CA ILE A 603 -1.51 20.97 -0.82
C ILE A 603 -0.11 21.12 -0.21
N GLU A 604 0.83 20.24 -0.57
CA GLU A 604 2.23 20.35 -0.11
C GLU A 604 2.83 21.72 -0.47
N GLY A 605 2.65 22.19 -1.71
CA GLY A 605 3.18 23.48 -2.14
C GLY A 605 2.55 24.66 -1.39
N ARG A 606 1.24 24.62 -1.10
CA ARG A 606 0.56 25.66 -0.29
C ARG A 606 1.09 25.67 1.14
N VAL A 607 1.11 24.51 1.78
CA VAL A 607 1.54 24.36 3.18
C VAL A 607 3.01 24.76 3.34
N LEU A 608 3.89 24.36 2.40
CA LEU A 608 5.28 24.77 2.38
C LEU A 608 5.43 26.29 2.29
N GLY A 609 4.73 26.93 1.34
CA GLY A 609 4.76 28.38 1.17
C GLY A 609 4.27 29.13 2.41
N ASP A 610 3.18 28.64 3.02
CA ASP A 610 2.59 29.24 4.21
C ASP A 610 3.50 29.10 5.43
N ILE A 611 4.06 27.92 5.68
CA ILE A 611 4.97 27.68 6.81
C ILE A 611 6.27 28.47 6.63
N ALA A 612 6.85 28.46 5.43
CA ALA A 612 8.07 29.20 5.15
C ALA A 612 7.90 30.71 5.38
N ARG A 613 6.76 31.29 4.97
CA ARG A 613 6.50 32.73 5.12
C ARG A 613 5.97 33.15 6.49
N ASN A 614 5.15 32.33 7.14
CA ASN A 614 4.48 32.71 8.39
C ASN A 614 5.22 32.20 9.64
N HIS A 615 6.04 31.14 9.53
CA HIS A 615 6.77 30.56 10.66
C HIS A 615 8.28 30.79 10.55
N VAL A 616 8.90 30.41 9.43
CA VAL A 616 10.37 30.44 9.27
C VAL A 616 10.89 31.87 9.12
N ILE A 617 10.42 32.62 8.12
CA ILE A 617 10.90 33.98 7.86
C ILE A 617 10.76 34.91 9.09
N PRO A 618 9.60 34.99 9.77
CA PRO A 618 9.46 35.88 10.93
C PRO A 618 10.38 35.48 12.08
N THR A 619 10.68 34.19 12.21
CA THR A 619 11.62 33.68 13.22
C THR A 619 13.06 34.08 12.89
N ALA A 620 13.47 33.95 11.63
CA ALA A 620 14.77 34.38 11.15
C ALA A 620 14.96 35.91 11.29
N ILE A 621 13.94 36.72 10.96
CA ILE A 621 13.99 38.19 11.12
C ILE A 621 14.15 38.58 12.59
N ARG A 622 13.42 37.94 13.51
CA ARG A 622 13.56 38.23 14.95
C ARG A 622 14.98 37.96 15.44
N TYR A 623 15.55 36.82 15.06
CA TYR A 623 16.93 36.50 15.43
C TYR A 623 17.95 37.43 14.76
N GLN A 624 17.73 37.77 13.49
CA GLN A 624 18.55 38.75 12.76
C GLN A 624 18.57 40.11 13.47
N ASN A 625 17.43 40.57 13.99
CA ASN A 625 17.37 41.81 14.78
C ASN A 625 18.23 41.73 16.05
N THR A 626 18.23 40.58 16.75
CA THR A 626 19.12 40.36 17.91
C THR A 626 20.59 40.49 17.52
N LEU A 627 20.99 39.91 16.38
CA LEU A 627 22.36 40.04 15.86
C LEU A 627 22.69 41.49 15.48
N ILE A 628 21.75 42.20 14.84
CA ILE A 628 21.94 43.61 14.47
C ILE A 628 22.15 44.48 15.70
N GLU A 629 21.34 44.30 16.76
CA GLU A 629 21.52 45.04 18.01
C GLU A 629 22.86 44.71 18.68
N ASN A 630 23.32 43.46 18.62
CA ASN A 630 24.65 43.09 19.08
C ASN A 630 25.76 43.82 18.31
N VAL A 631 25.68 43.84 16.97
CA VAL A 631 26.68 44.53 16.11
C VAL A 631 26.67 46.04 16.35
N LYS A 632 25.49 46.66 16.55
CA LYS A 632 25.37 48.08 16.91
C LYS A 632 26.06 48.37 18.25
N GLY A 633 25.80 47.55 19.27
CA GLY A 633 26.46 47.69 20.57
C GLY A 633 27.98 47.54 20.49
N LEU A 634 28.48 46.57 19.72
CA LEU A 634 29.93 46.43 19.48
C LEU A 634 30.52 47.66 18.77
N LYS A 635 29.79 48.23 17.81
CA LYS A 635 30.21 49.45 17.12
C LYS A 635 30.28 50.66 18.06
N GLU A 636 29.32 50.79 18.96
CA GLU A 636 29.31 51.88 19.96
C GLU A 636 30.48 51.78 20.94
N ILE A 637 30.84 50.56 21.35
CA ILE A 637 31.94 50.32 22.32
C ILE A 637 33.32 50.44 21.65
N PHE A 638 33.51 49.86 20.46
CA PHE A 638 34.83 49.67 19.83
C PHE A 638 35.11 50.62 18.65
N GLY A 639 34.17 51.51 18.30
CA GLY A 639 34.38 52.50 17.24
C GLY A 639 34.67 51.85 15.89
N LYS A 640 35.87 52.06 15.31
CA LYS A 640 36.26 51.51 14.00
C LYS A 640 36.74 50.05 14.07
N GLU A 641 37.19 49.57 15.22
CA GLU A 641 37.70 48.20 15.38
C GLU A 641 36.59 47.15 15.32
N PHE A 642 35.32 47.58 15.44
CA PHE A 642 34.15 46.70 15.40
C PHE A 642 34.07 45.87 14.11
N GLU A 643 34.59 46.35 12.98
CA GLU A 643 34.55 45.61 11.71
C GLU A 643 35.33 44.30 11.77
N THR A 644 36.38 44.26 12.59
CA THR A 644 37.17 43.04 12.82
C THR A 644 36.53 42.18 13.91
N ILE A 645 36.04 42.79 14.99
CA ILE A 645 35.47 42.10 16.15
C ILE A 645 34.10 41.47 15.83
N ALA A 646 33.26 42.18 15.08
CA ALA A 646 31.89 41.80 14.72
C ALA A 646 31.80 41.08 13.36
N LYS A 647 32.94 40.68 12.78
CA LYS A 647 33.03 40.12 11.42
C LYS A 647 32.08 38.94 11.24
N GLU A 648 32.11 37.98 12.16
CA GLU A 648 31.31 36.75 12.07
C GLU A 648 29.80 37.04 12.22
N GLN A 649 29.43 37.97 13.09
CA GLN A 649 28.04 38.42 13.25
C GLN A 649 27.53 39.11 11.98
N ILE A 650 28.36 39.93 11.33
CA ILE A 650 28.01 40.57 10.05
C ILE A 650 27.85 39.52 8.94
N VAL A 651 28.71 38.49 8.88
CA VAL A 651 28.57 37.38 7.94
C VAL A 651 27.25 36.64 8.18
N LEU A 652 26.95 36.28 9.42
CA LEU A 652 25.71 35.60 9.80
C LEU A 652 24.46 36.41 9.41
N ILE A 653 24.47 37.73 9.64
CA ILE A 653 23.38 38.62 9.23
C ILE A 653 23.18 38.57 7.70
N LYS A 654 24.27 38.60 6.92
CA LYS A 654 24.21 38.51 5.45
C LYS A 654 23.67 37.17 4.98
N GLU A 655 24.10 36.06 5.58
CA GLU A 655 23.61 34.72 5.25
C GLU A 655 22.12 34.58 5.55
N ILE A 656 21.68 35.02 6.73
CA ILE A 656 20.26 35.02 7.10
C ILE A 656 19.44 35.84 6.10
N SER A 657 19.88 37.05 5.74
CA SER A 657 19.22 37.87 4.72
C SER A 657 19.11 37.15 3.38
N GLY A 658 20.20 36.53 2.92
CA GLY A 658 20.21 35.81 1.64
C GLY A 658 19.27 34.61 1.63
N HIS A 659 19.15 33.88 2.74
CA HIS A 659 18.18 32.79 2.86
C HIS A 659 16.73 33.28 2.95
N ILE A 660 16.45 34.40 3.62
CA ILE A 660 15.12 35.02 3.64
C ILE A 660 14.70 35.45 2.23
N GLU A 661 15.60 36.08 1.48
CA GLU A 661 15.38 36.44 0.08
C GLU A 661 15.13 35.21 -0.80
N GLY A 662 15.96 34.18 -0.65
CA GLY A 662 15.83 32.90 -1.33
C GLY A 662 14.46 32.26 -1.10
N ILE A 663 13.99 32.20 0.15
CA ILE A 663 12.66 31.67 0.48
C ILE A 663 11.57 32.50 -0.20
N ASN A 664 11.57 33.83 -0.02
CA ASN A 664 10.51 34.68 -0.56
C ASN A 664 10.42 34.60 -2.09
N SER A 665 11.56 34.72 -2.78
CA SER A 665 11.61 34.67 -4.24
C SER A 665 11.12 33.33 -4.78
N LYS A 666 11.55 32.21 -4.18
CA LYS A 666 11.17 30.86 -4.60
C LYS A 666 9.72 30.53 -4.28
N VAL A 667 9.18 30.98 -3.15
CA VAL A 667 7.76 30.83 -2.82
C VAL A 667 6.88 31.61 -3.80
N LEU A 668 7.28 32.83 -4.20
CA LEU A 668 6.57 33.61 -5.20
C LEU A 668 6.58 32.89 -6.57
N ALA A 669 7.75 32.46 -7.03
CA ALA A 669 7.89 31.74 -8.30
C ALA A 669 7.07 30.43 -8.32
N MET A 670 7.13 29.63 -7.24
CA MET A 670 6.31 28.44 -7.07
C MET A 670 4.80 28.76 -7.11
N THR A 671 4.39 29.88 -6.50
CA THR A 671 2.98 30.30 -6.48
C THR A 671 2.50 30.69 -7.88
N ASP A 672 3.34 31.33 -8.69
CA ASP A 672 3.03 31.71 -10.06
C ASP A 672 2.98 30.48 -10.98
N GLU A 673 3.91 29.53 -10.85
CA GLU A 673 3.84 28.25 -11.58
C GLU A 673 2.58 27.46 -11.21
N ARG A 674 2.22 27.43 -9.93
CA ARG A 674 0.97 26.83 -9.46
C ARG A 674 -0.26 27.52 -10.06
N ARG A 675 -0.25 28.85 -10.18
CA ARG A 675 -1.33 29.62 -10.81
C ARG A 675 -1.48 29.21 -12.28
N THR A 676 -0.37 29.11 -13.00
CA THR A 676 -0.34 28.69 -14.41
C THR A 676 -0.83 27.24 -14.57
N ALA A 677 -0.35 26.32 -13.73
CA ALA A 677 -0.74 24.91 -13.77
C ALA A 677 -2.26 24.73 -13.54
N ASN A 678 -2.87 25.50 -12.63
CA ASN A 678 -4.30 25.43 -12.34
C ASN A 678 -5.21 25.92 -13.47
N GLN A 679 -4.67 26.58 -14.50
CA GLN A 679 -5.44 27.02 -15.66
C GLN A 679 -5.51 25.95 -16.75
N LEU A 680 -4.76 24.85 -16.61
CA LEU A 680 -4.82 23.72 -17.53
C LEU A 680 -6.13 22.96 -17.32
N THR A 681 -6.78 22.52 -18.40
CA THR A 681 -8.03 21.74 -18.31
C THR A 681 -7.80 20.24 -18.42
N ASP A 682 -6.67 19.83 -18.97
CA ASP A 682 -6.28 18.44 -19.17
C ASP A 682 -5.55 17.92 -17.91
N ALA A 683 -6.09 16.86 -17.31
CA ALA A 683 -5.57 16.30 -16.05
C ALA A 683 -4.10 15.83 -16.18
N GLN A 684 -3.73 15.24 -17.32
CA GLN A 684 -2.37 14.78 -17.57
C GLN A 684 -1.37 15.94 -17.63
N LYS A 685 -1.67 16.96 -18.43
CA LYS A 685 -0.83 18.17 -18.55
C LYS A 685 -0.75 18.91 -17.22
N MET A 686 -1.84 18.95 -16.45
CA MET A 686 -1.83 19.55 -15.11
C MET A 686 -0.89 18.79 -14.16
N ALA A 687 -1.02 17.46 -14.08
CA ALA A 687 -0.15 16.63 -13.25
C ALA A 687 1.33 16.75 -13.65
N GLU A 688 1.63 16.77 -14.96
CA GLU A 688 2.98 17.01 -15.48
C GLU A 688 3.50 18.41 -15.12
N ALA A 689 2.67 19.46 -15.19
CA ALA A 689 3.05 20.81 -14.79
C ALA A 689 3.37 20.87 -13.28
N TYR A 690 2.57 20.24 -12.44
CA TYR A 690 2.87 20.14 -11.00
C TYR A 690 4.16 19.36 -10.72
N CYS A 691 4.35 18.23 -11.40
CA CYS A 691 5.54 17.39 -11.25
C CYS A 691 6.82 18.12 -11.70
N ASN A 692 6.79 18.74 -12.88
CA ASN A 692 7.99 19.24 -13.55
C ASN A 692 8.29 20.71 -13.30
N LYS A 693 7.29 21.51 -12.89
CA LYS A 693 7.45 22.96 -12.69
C LYS A 693 7.17 23.40 -11.26
N VAL A 694 6.22 22.81 -10.53
CA VAL A 694 5.88 23.23 -9.16
C VAL A 694 6.74 22.49 -8.12
N LYS A 695 6.74 21.16 -8.15
CA LYS A 695 7.47 20.30 -7.19
C LYS A 695 8.97 20.63 -7.05
N PRO A 696 9.72 21.02 -8.11
CA PRO A 696 11.14 21.36 -7.97
C PRO A 696 11.43 22.49 -6.98
N TYR A 697 10.52 23.45 -6.81
CA TYR A 697 10.69 24.52 -5.83
C TYR A 697 10.67 24.04 -4.39
N PHE A 698 10.14 22.85 -4.11
CA PHE A 698 10.04 22.35 -2.74
C PHE A 698 11.43 22.17 -2.13
N GLU A 699 12.35 21.61 -2.92
CA GLU A 699 13.73 21.37 -2.49
C GLU A 699 14.49 22.70 -2.35
N ASP A 700 14.31 23.64 -3.27
CA ASP A 700 14.91 24.98 -3.19
C ASP A 700 14.49 25.73 -1.91
N ILE A 701 13.19 25.78 -1.64
CA ILE A 701 12.63 26.46 -0.45
C ILE A 701 13.09 25.73 0.82
N ARG A 702 13.03 24.40 0.83
CA ARG A 702 13.49 23.59 1.95
C ARG A 702 14.95 23.84 2.26
N ASN A 703 15.82 23.86 1.26
CA ASN A 703 17.26 24.07 1.46
C ASN A 703 17.54 25.39 2.19
N HIS A 704 16.86 26.49 1.83
CA HIS A 704 17.01 27.75 2.56
C HIS A 704 16.44 27.68 3.98
N CYS A 705 15.29 27.04 4.18
CA CYS A 705 14.69 26.89 5.51
C CYS A 705 15.55 26.03 6.44
N ASP A 706 16.06 24.90 5.96
CA ASP A 706 16.91 23.98 6.71
C ASP A 706 18.25 24.63 7.07
N LYS A 707 18.79 25.52 6.21
CA LYS A 707 19.97 26.33 6.55
C LYS A 707 19.65 27.36 7.63
N LEU A 708 18.50 28.04 7.56
CA LEU A 708 18.07 28.95 8.64
C LEU A 708 17.86 28.22 9.97
N GLU A 709 17.38 26.98 9.97
CA GLU A 709 17.25 26.17 11.20
C GLU A 709 18.58 25.98 11.95
N LEU A 710 19.70 25.92 11.21
CA LEU A 710 21.05 25.78 11.75
C LEU A 710 21.63 27.11 12.25
N LEU A 711 21.28 28.22 11.59
CA LEU A 711 21.82 29.55 11.90
C LEU A 711 21.06 30.25 13.02
N VAL A 712 19.75 30.01 13.11
CA VAL A 712 18.87 30.64 14.10
C VAL A 712 18.97 29.90 15.43
N ASP A 713 18.98 30.67 16.51
CA ASP A 713 18.92 30.17 17.89
C ASP A 713 17.78 29.14 18.10
N ASP A 714 18.11 28.06 18.82
CA ASP A 714 17.20 26.94 19.06
C ASP A 714 15.98 27.35 19.89
N GLU A 715 16.14 28.27 20.86
CA GLU A 715 15.05 28.77 21.69
C GLU A 715 14.03 29.59 20.88
N SER A 716 14.50 30.23 19.82
CA SER A 716 13.67 31.03 18.92
C SER A 716 12.94 30.19 17.87
N TRP A 717 13.44 29.00 17.55
CA TRP A 717 12.93 28.16 16.47
C TRP A 717 11.58 27.50 16.80
N THR A 718 10.58 27.75 15.96
CA THR A 718 9.16 27.47 16.29
C THR A 718 8.67 26.07 15.94
N LEU A 719 9.31 25.39 14.99
CA LEU A 719 8.92 24.04 14.56
C LEU A 719 9.74 23.00 15.30
N THR A 720 9.11 21.91 15.73
CA THR A 720 9.83 20.79 16.36
C THR A 720 10.85 20.20 15.39
N LYS A 721 12.10 20.07 15.85
CA LYS A 721 13.23 19.63 15.03
C LYS A 721 13.21 18.12 14.83
N TYR A 722 13.89 17.61 13.81
CA TYR A 722 13.95 16.15 13.58
C TYR A 722 14.53 15.39 14.76
N ARG A 723 15.57 15.93 15.42
CA ARG A 723 16.17 15.34 16.62
C ARG A 723 15.15 15.14 17.76
N GLU A 724 14.08 15.93 17.78
CA GLU A 724 13.02 15.85 18.77
C GLU A 724 11.93 14.88 18.32
N LEU A 725 11.50 14.93 17.05
CA LEU A 725 10.49 14.03 16.50
C LEU A 725 10.92 12.56 16.52
N LEU A 726 12.21 12.29 16.29
CA LEU A 726 12.74 10.94 16.10
C LEU A 726 13.28 10.28 17.38
N PHE A 727 13.63 11.05 18.41
CA PHE A 727 14.34 10.52 19.58
C PHE A 727 13.74 10.89 20.94
N THR A 728 12.75 11.78 20.99
CA THR A 728 12.02 12.03 22.24
C THR A 728 11.16 10.79 22.55
N LYS A 729 11.24 10.28 23.79
CA LYS A 729 10.60 9.04 24.23
C LYS A 729 9.48 9.29 25.22
#